data_AF-A0A8S3S3X4-F1
#
_entry.id   AF-A0A8S3S3X4-F1
#
_cell.length_a   1.000
_cell.length_b   1.000
_cell.length_c   1.000
_cell.angle_alpha   90.00
_cell.angle_beta   90.00
_cell.angle_gamma   90.00
#
_symmetry.space_group_name_H-M   'P 1'
#
loop_
_entity.id
_entity.type
_entity.pdbx_description
1 polymer ?
#
loop_
_entity_poly.entity_id
_entity_poly.type
_entity_poly.pdbx_seq_one_letter_code
_entity_poly.pdbx_strand_id
1 'polypeptide(L)'
;MKDQKAQSGVSRQKHGWTTELGEDWFKNVFLKHCGPQRPQVLVLDSHHSHETLGLLEAALANRIEIHLPKDWSSSFKNYRTYLIVAVDTSGSMGGSPIRQVKTALHELLSQTIPCSDIKTDVISYNSVVSLLDLNTENYQEKVDELKASSMTNFIIVFDKLDTLLSQYEHSYDRAIVVFMTDGQDTANNFEMVNKRTVSWKTRIDSLSIPVTVHSVGFSKDHQFKFLKDLTEAGEGTGMFRYCEPSEGPDSLTKKLQELFDFIVQGSGQHVDVHLSINEDNKIEDNGKKVQSCVIKAPVTQDLESDEPVVTATTWIINQAPSFCPTVKVHITHKLKVNSTLEEVTFPCDVCNSSMMILTSVKDKCLWSIQILSRSTDMVATKLSEIITGEGDASVIEKRLTKLQERLSRIPLYGKDINKSLREEIHRMMSDIQGKINKMFTLIAEFARKETPSVGLLARAHDMRYQAQFSKSRRHRLMDRRATKNLSSAKTAQEELTGLQIDVEDVKNIPQETCHFFFCALSQNSIKDVLIDSDPDDLIGFGLTVKRSEVILDEPSLIWIHNISGTVVSKTAMMDALEFKLKVDGQLQAHGGFNFDLGVTTVGLSREPINAWLPLYVNQTHWKKVKILLKPVLGFLCTLDPLGYDYKQIDVMFMTLG
;
A
#
# COMPACT_ATOMS: atom_id res chain seq x y z
N MET A 1 -70.68 -47.00 -25.46
CA MET A 1 -70.54 -47.69 -24.15
C MET A 1 -69.32 -48.58 -24.27
N LYS A 2 -68.25 -48.22 -23.52
CA LYS A 2 -67.04 -49.00 -23.22
C LYS A 2 -66.29 -49.68 -24.38
N ASP A 3 -65.21 -49.05 -24.83
CA ASP A 3 -64.05 -49.76 -25.36
C ASP A 3 -62.94 -49.79 -24.31
N GLN A 4 -62.50 -51.01 -24.01
CA GLN A 4 -61.26 -51.33 -23.31
C GLN A 4 -60.11 -51.41 -24.33
N LYS A 5 -58.95 -50.84 -23.99
CA LYS A 5 -57.67 -51.56 -24.06
C LYS A 5 -56.59 -50.84 -23.26
N ALA A 6 -55.69 -51.65 -22.72
CA ALA A 6 -54.83 -51.39 -21.59
C ALA A 6 -53.49 -50.69 -21.92
N GLN A 7 -52.95 -50.04 -20.88
CA GLN A 7 -51.54 -49.88 -20.53
C GLN A 7 -50.60 -49.12 -21.48
N SER A 8 -50.31 -47.86 -21.13
CA SER A 8 -48.98 -47.45 -20.64
C SER A 8 -49.08 -46.00 -20.17
N GLY A 9 -48.83 -45.78 -18.89
CA GLY A 9 -48.92 -44.45 -18.30
C GLY A 9 -48.23 -44.45 -16.95
N VAL A 10 -46.94 -44.10 -16.96
CA VAL A 10 -46.21 -43.69 -15.77
C VAL A 10 -46.97 -42.52 -15.15
N SER A 11 -47.79 -42.80 -14.13
CA SER A 11 -48.39 -41.75 -13.33
C SER A 11 -47.30 -41.14 -12.46
N ARG A 12 -46.80 -39.96 -12.86
CA ARG A 12 -46.06 -39.06 -11.97
C ARG A 12 -46.84 -38.95 -10.66
N GLN A 13 -46.27 -39.42 -9.55
CA GLN A 13 -46.70 -39.02 -8.22
C GLN A 13 -46.54 -37.50 -8.11
N LYS A 14 -47.66 -36.78 -8.24
CA LYS A 14 -47.79 -35.36 -7.90
C LYS A 14 -48.22 -35.27 -6.43
N HIS A 15 -47.34 -35.47 -5.46
CA HIS A 15 -47.56 -35.02 -4.08
C HIS A 15 -46.19 -34.69 -3.48
N GLY A 16 -45.63 -33.55 -3.88
CA GLY A 16 -44.68 -32.85 -3.02
C GLY A 16 -45.43 -32.32 -1.81
N TRP A 17 -44.83 -32.40 -0.63
CA TRP A 17 -45.40 -31.89 0.60
C TRP A 17 -45.65 -30.38 0.44
N THR A 18 -46.80 -29.90 0.92
CA THR A 18 -47.08 -28.46 1.04
C THR A 18 -46.62 -28.02 2.42
N THR A 19 -46.05 -26.82 2.52
CA THR A 19 -45.49 -26.17 3.72
C THR A 19 -46.31 -26.34 5.00
N GLU A 20 -47.64 -26.21 4.90
CA GLU A 20 -48.56 -26.33 6.05
C GLU A 20 -48.63 -27.77 6.60
N LEU A 21 -48.47 -28.78 5.74
CA LEU A 21 -48.59 -30.19 6.12
C LEU A 21 -47.39 -30.67 6.96
N GLY A 22 -46.19 -30.16 6.66
CA GLY A 22 -44.97 -30.47 7.41
C GLY A 22 -44.98 -29.87 8.81
N GLU A 23 -45.42 -28.62 8.94
CA GLU A 23 -45.58 -27.94 10.23
C GLU A 23 -46.66 -28.60 11.09
N ASP A 24 -47.82 -28.93 10.50
CA ASP A 24 -48.89 -29.62 11.20
C ASP A 24 -48.49 -31.03 11.63
N TRP A 25 -47.76 -31.77 10.79
CA TRP A 25 -47.22 -33.07 11.18
C TRP A 25 -46.23 -32.94 12.35
N PHE A 26 -45.33 -31.96 12.29
CA PHE A 26 -44.34 -31.75 13.35
C PHE A 26 -45.02 -31.41 14.68
N LYS A 27 -45.95 -30.46 14.68
CA LYS A 27 -46.66 -30.03 15.89
C LYS A 27 -47.61 -31.09 16.43
N ASN A 28 -48.39 -31.73 15.56
CA ASN A 28 -49.50 -32.58 15.99
C ASN A 28 -49.15 -34.06 16.12
N VAL A 29 -48.05 -34.51 15.51
CA VAL A 29 -47.63 -35.92 15.51
C VAL A 29 -46.25 -36.07 16.17
N PHE A 30 -45.23 -35.36 15.67
CA PHE A 30 -43.86 -35.54 16.16
C PHE A 30 -43.68 -35.09 17.61
N LEU A 31 -44.07 -33.85 17.94
CA LEU A 31 -43.94 -33.31 19.31
C LEU A 31 -44.71 -34.12 20.36
N LYS A 32 -45.90 -34.65 20.02
CA LYS A 32 -46.70 -35.46 20.95
C LYS A 32 -46.06 -36.80 21.30
N HIS A 33 -45.11 -37.26 20.50
CA HIS A 33 -44.37 -38.51 20.73
C HIS A 33 -42.94 -38.26 21.25
N CYS A 34 -42.59 -37.00 21.50
CA CYS A 34 -41.32 -36.64 22.14
C CYS A 34 -41.41 -36.82 23.67
N GLY A 35 -40.70 -37.81 24.22
CA GLY A 35 -40.65 -38.06 25.66
C GLY A 35 -39.69 -37.11 26.41
N PRO A 36 -39.95 -36.74 27.67
CA PRO A 36 -39.20 -35.73 28.43
C PRO A 36 -37.78 -36.14 28.87
N GLN A 37 -37.33 -37.36 28.55
CA GLN A 37 -36.06 -37.92 29.03
C GLN A 37 -35.09 -38.36 27.92
N ARG A 38 -35.30 -37.96 26.66
CA ARG A 38 -34.37 -38.30 25.57
C ARG A 38 -33.91 -37.03 24.84
N PRO A 39 -32.60 -36.82 24.61
CA PRO A 39 -32.15 -35.82 23.65
C PRO A 39 -32.72 -36.21 22.28
N GLN A 40 -33.52 -35.32 21.71
CA GLN A 40 -34.19 -35.53 20.44
C GLN A 40 -33.44 -34.71 19.40
N VAL A 41 -32.89 -35.40 18.40
CA VAL A 41 -32.17 -34.78 17.29
C VAL A 41 -33.09 -34.74 16.07
N LEU A 42 -33.34 -33.55 15.56
CA LEU A 42 -34.06 -33.33 14.30
C LEU A 42 -33.05 -33.11 13.18
N VAL A 43 -33.08 -33.97 12.15
CA VAL A 43 -32.23 -33.87 10.94
C VAL A 43 -33.09 -33.47 9.75
N LEU A 44 -32.75 -32.34 9.11
CA LEU A 44 -33.50 -31.80 7.96
C LEU A 44 -32.71 -32.04 6.67
N ASP A 45 -33.33 -32.59 5.63
CA ASP A 45 -32.70 -32.76 4.31
C ASP A 45 -32.73 -31.44 3.50
N SER A 46 -31.68 -31.16 2.72
CA SER A 46 -31.39 -29.86 2.08
C SER A 46 -32.23 -29.55 0.84
N HIS A 47 -33.12 -30.45 0.42
CA HIS A 47 -33.74 -30.39 -0.91
C HIS A 47 -35.05 -29.58 -1.03
N HIS A 48 -35.58 -29.00 0.05
CA HIS A 48 -36.78 -28.16 -0.02
C HIS A 48 -36.65 -26.92 0.86
N SER A 49 -36.12 -25.84 0.28
CA SER A 49 -35.87 -24.53 0.92
C SER A 49 -37.12 -23.72 1.31
N HIS A 50 -38.31 -24.32 1.31
CA HIS A 50 -39.55 -23.63 1.64
C HIS A 50 -40.20 -24.07 2.96
N GLU A 51 -39.68 -25.07 3.68
CA GLU A 51 -40.44 -25.75 4.75
C GLU A 51 -39.97 -25.52 6.20
N THR A 52 -39.21 -24.47 6.52
CA THR A 52 -38.39 -24.51 7.75
C THR A 52 -38.74 -23.55 8.86
N LEU A 53 -39.23 -22.33 8.62
CA LEU A 53 -39.26 -21.32 9.70
C LEU A 53 -40.18 -21.71 10.89
N GLY A 54 -41.45 -22.03 10.63
CA GLY A 54 -42.43 -22.40 11.69
C GLY A 54 -42.09 -23.71 12.41
N LEU A 55 -41.38 -24.61 11.73
CA LEU A 55 -40.92 -25.89 12.28
C LEU A 55 -39.69 -25.71 13.17
N LEU A 56 -38.73 -24.87 12.76
CA LEU A 56 -37.55 -24.50 13.54
C LEU A 56 -37.93 -23.74 14.81
N GLU A 57 -38.88 -22.80 14.72
CA GLU A 57 -39.42 -22.09 15.88
C GLU A 57 -40.09 -23.05 16.88
N ALA A 58 -40.89 -24.01 16.38
CA ALA A 58 -41.52 -25.02 17.22
C ALA A 58 -40.51 -25.98 17.88
N ALA A 59 -39.43 -26.34 17.18
CA ALA A 59 -38.36 -27.19 17.70
C ALA A 59 -37.55 -26.48 18.82
N LEU A 60 -37.21 -25.20 18.60
CA LEU A 60 -36.54 -24.34 19.59
C LEU A 60 -37.37 -24.18 20.86
N ALA A 61 -38.68 -23.90 20.72
CA ALA A 61 -39.59 -23.76 21.86
C ALA A 61 -39.67 -25.03 22.72
N ASN A 62 -39.43 -26.21 22.13
CA ASN A 62 -39.49 -27.50 22.80
C ASN A 62 -38.11 -28.10 23.14
N ARG A 63 -37.03 -27.30 23.04
CA ARG A 63 -35.64 -27.71 23.34
C ARG A 63 -35.19 -28.96 22.58
N ILE A 64 -35.61 -29.10 21.33
CA ILE A 64 -35.16 -30.17 20.43
C ILE A 64 -33.86 -29.72 19.79
N GLU A 65 -32.84 -30.60 19.79
CA GLU A 65 -31.53 -30.31 19.22
C GLU A 65 -31.61 -30.47 17.70
N ILE A 66 -31.28 -29.42 16.95
CA ILE A 66 -31.45 -29.39 15.49
C ILE A 66 -30.07 -29.61 14.86
N HIS A 67 -29.90 -30.73 14.16
CA HIS A 67 -28.71 -31.01 13.38
C HIS A 67 -28.99 -30.74 11.91
N LEU A 68 -28.48 -29.61 11.41
CA LEU A 68 -28.44 -29.35 9.98
C LEU A 68 -27.41 -30.30 9.32
N PRO A 69 -27.63 -30.74 8.06
CA PRO A 69 -26.67 -31.58 7.36
C PRO A 69 -25.30 -30.91 7.32
N LYS A 70 -24.25 -31.71 7.51
CA LYS A 70 -22.83 -31.32 7.51
C LYS A 70 -22.32 -30.71 6.19
N ASP A 71 -23.16 -30.52 5.17
CA ASP A 71 -22.77 -29.98 3.87
C ASP A 71 -22.88 -28.44 3.81
N TRP A 72 -22.49 -27.75 4.88
CA TRP A 72 -22.27 -26.30 4.85
C TRP A 72 -21.05 -25.94 4.00
N SER A 73 -20.08 -26.86 3.84
CA SER A 73 -18.95 -26.77 2.91
C SER A 73 -19.38 -26.43 1.47
N SER A 74 -20.58 -26.85 1.06
CA SER A 74 -21.15 -26.53 -0.25
C SER A 74 -21.53 -25.05 -0.44
N SER A 75 -21.70 -24.30 0.65
CA SER A 75 -21.88 -22.84 0.66
C SER A 75 -20.55 -22.06 0.60
N PHE A 76 -19.42 -22.77 0.75
CA PHE A 76 -18.05 -22.27 0.61
C PHE A 76 -17.37 -22.77 -0.68
N LYS A 77 -18.15 -23.15 -1.70
CA LYS A 77 -17.60 -23.49 -3.03
C LYS A 77 -16.77 -22.33 -3.59
N ASN A 78 -15.67 -22.67 -4.27
CA ASN A 78 -14.89 -21.71 -5.06
C ASN A 78 -15.82 -20.87 -5.94
N TYR A 79 -15.93 -19.58 -5.63
CA TYR A 79 -16.73 -18.66 -6.40
C TYR A 79 -16.21 -18.55 -7.82
N ARG A 80 -17.09 -18.79 -8.79
CA ARG A 80 -16.80 -18.46 -10.18
C ARG A 80 -16.59 -16.96 -10.25
N THR A 81 -15.36 -16.55 -10.57
CA THR A 81 -14.92 -15.16 -10.51
C THR A 81 -14.77 -14.62 -11.92
N TYR A 82 -15.37 -13.46 -12.18
CA TYR A 82 -15.13 -12.73 -13.41
C TYR A 82 -14.12 -11.61 -13.18
N LEU A 83 -12.91 -11.78 -13.70
CA LEU A 83 -11.82 -10.82 -13.61
C LEU A 83 -11.74 -9.97 -14.87
N ILE A 84 -11.81 -8.65 -14.72
CA ILE A 84 -11.58 -7.69 -15.81
C ILE A 84 -10.38 -6.83 -15.47
N VAL A 85 -9.37 -6.81 -16.34
CA VAL A 85 -8.19 -5.95 -16.17
C VAL A 85 -8.22 -4.85 -17.22
N ALA A 86 -8.40 -3.60 -16.78
CA ALA A 86 -8.37 -2.43 -17.62
C ALA A 86 -6.99 -1.79 -17.61
N VAL A 87 -6.34 -1.75 -18.77
CA VAL A 87 -4.95 -1.37 -18.95
C VAL A 87 -4.86 -0.09 -19.79
N ASP A 88 -4.38 0.98 -19.18
CA ASP A 88 -4.05 2.20 -19.90
C ASP A 88 -2.86 1.96 -20.85
N THR A 89 -3.06 2.30 -22.11
CA THR A 89 -2.05 2.28 -23.17
C THR A 89 -1.92 3.65 -23.83
N SER A 90 -2.26 4.74 -23.11
CA SER A 90 -2.03 6.12 -23.53
C SER A 90 -0.54 6.43 -23.70
N GLY A 91 -0.23 7.56 -24.36
CA GLY A 91 1.15 7.95 -24.65
C GLY A 91 2.02 8.16 -23.40
N SER A 92 1.44 8.59 -22.29
CA SER A 92 2.16 8.80 -21.02
C SER A 92 2.71 7.49 -20.45
N MET A 93 2.04 6.35 -20.69
CA MET A 93 2.45 5.03 -20.22
C MET A 93 3.76 4.53 -20.86
N GLY A 94 4.31 5.27 -21.83
CA GLY A 94 5.52 4.93 -22.55
C GLY A 94 6.74 4.73 -21.65
N GLY A 95 7.63 3.81 -22.05
CA GLY A 95 8.86 3.53 -21.32
C GLY A 95 8.67 2.52 -20.20
N SER A 96 8.93 2.92 -18.96
CA SER A 96 8.91 2.02 -17.79
C SER A 96 7.50 1.56 -17.37
N PRO A 97 6.47 2.44 -17.30
CA PRO A 97 5.14 2.04 -16.84
C PRO A 97 4.53 0.89 -17.66
N ILE A 98 4.51 0.98 -18.99
CA ILE A 98 3.99 -0.10 -19.84
C ILE A 98 4.81 -1.40 -19.72
N ARG A 99 6.12 -1.33 -19.44
CA ARG A 99 6.94 -2.53 -19.21
C ARG A 99 6.59 -3.20 -17.89
N GLN A 100 6.38 -2.43 -16.83
CA GLN A 100 5.90 -2.94 -15.54
C GLN A 100 4.53 -3.60 -15.69
N VAL A 101 3.59 -2.95 -16.40
CA VAL A 101 2.26 -3.50 -16.71
C VAL A 101 2.36 -4.83 -17.43
N LYS A 102 3.15 -4.93 -18.51
CA LYS A 102 3.34 -6.19 -19.24
C LYS A 102 3.86 -7.30 -18.33
N THR A 103 4.85 -7.00 -17.50
CA THR A 103 5.45 -7.97 -16.57
C THR A 103 4.41 -8.48 -15.56
N ALA A 104 3.58 -7.59 -15.01
CA ALA A 104 2.52 -7.97 -14.08
C ALA A 104 1.37 -8.73 -14.75
N LEU A 105 1.01 -8.38 -15.99
CA LEU A 105 0.01 -9.09 -16.78
C LEU A 105 0.46 -10.51 -17.12
N HIS A 106 1.73 -10.71 -17.51
CA HIS A 106 2.27 -12.05 -17.77
C HIS A 106 2.11 -12.95 -16.55
N GLU A 107 2.47 -12.46 -15.36
CA GLU A 107 2.32 -13.20 -14.11
C GLU A 107 0.85 -13.52 -13.81
N LEU A 108 -0.03 -12.50 -13.80
CA LEU A 108 -1.45 -12.67 -13.53
C LEU A 108 -2.11 -13.66 -14.50
N LEU A 109 -1.92 -13.46 -15.80
CA LEU A 109 -2.57 -14.28 -16.83
C LEU A 109 -2.06 -15.72 -16.83
N SER A 110 -0.79 -15.94 -16.48
CA SER A 110 -0.24 -17.30 -16.34
C SER A 110 -0.96 -18.10 -15.25
N GLN A 111 -1.51 -17.42 -14.23
CA GLN A 111 -2.22 -18.04 -13.11
C GLN A 111 -3.74 -18.10 -13.35
N THR A 112 -4.33 -17.10 -14.00
CA THR A 112 -5.79 -17.00 -14.11
C THR A 112 -6.38 -17.64 -15.37
N ILE A 113 -5.68 -17.59 -16.53
CA ILE A 113 -6.19 -18.21 -17.78
C ILE A 113 -6.38 -19.72 -17.65
N PRO A 114 -5.46 -20.49 -17.00
CA PRO A 114 -5.64 -21.93 -16.84
C PRO A 114 -6.74 -22.32 -15.84
N CYS A 115 -7.26 -21.38 -15.05
CA CYS A 115 -8.22 -21.67 -13.97
C CYS A 115 -9.65 -21.70 -14.51
N SER A 116 -10.34 -22.85 -14.39
CA SER A 116 -11.71 -23.01 -14.89
C SER A 116 -12.76 -22.15 -14.17
N ASP A 117 -12.48 -21.79 -12.92
CA ASP A 117 -13.39 -21.00 -12.08
C ASP A 117 -13.18 -19.50 -12.26
N ILE A 118 -12.17 -19.07 -13.03
CA ILE A 118 -11.84 -17.66 -13.24
C ILE A 118 -11.92 -17.35 -14.74
N LYS A 119 -12.89 -16.52 -15.13
CA LYS A 119 -12.86 -15.91 -16.46
C LYS A 119 -12.08 -14.62 -16.37
N THR A 120 -10.99 -14.53 -17.13
CA THR A 120 -10.22 -13.29 -17.24
C THR A 120 -10.47 -12.63 -18.59
N ASP A 121 -10.75 -11.33 -18.58
CA ASP A 121 -10.80 -10.47 -19.76
C ASP A 121 -9.87 -9.26 -19.54
N VAL A 122 -9.05 -8.94 -20.54
CA VAL A 122 -8.16 -7.78 -20.50
C VAL A 122 -8.62 -6.78 -21.54
N ILE A 123 -8.92 -5.56 -21.09
CA ILE A 123 -9.21 -4.43 -21.98
C ILE A 123 -8.01 -3.49 -21.99
N SER A 124 -7.49 -3.18 -23.17
CA SER A 124 -6.53 -2.10 -23.34
C SER A 124 -7.25 -0.85 -23.80
N TYR A 125 -6.88 0.30 -23.26
CA TYR A 125 -7.54 1.56 -23.61
C TYR A 125 -6.60 2.74 -23.74
N ASN A 126 -6.95 3.65 -24.64
CA ASN A 126 -6.35 4.96 -24.80
C ASN A 126 -7.47 5.95 -25.22
N SER A 127 -7.43 6.51 -26.43
CA SER A 127 -8.57 7.18 -27.07
C SER A 127 -9.66 6.20 -27.53
N VAL A 128 -9.33 4.91 -27.67
CA VAL A 128 -10.26 3.82 -27.99
C VAL A 128 -10.10 2.69 -26.97
N VAL A 129 -11.07 1.77 -26.89
CA VAL A 129 -11.02 0.60 -26.01
C VAL A 129 -11.09 -0.67 -26.85
N SER A 130 -10.21 -1.63 -26.57
CA SER A 130 -10.18 -2.93 -27.24
C SER A 130 -10.09 -4.06 -26.22
N LEU A 131 -10.92 -5.09 -26.41
CA LEU A 131 -10.82 -6.34 -25.67
C LEU A 131 -9.74 -7.21 -26.33
N LEU A 132 -8.77 -7.69 -25.56
CA LEU A 132 -7.75 -8.62 -26.04
C LEU A 132 -8.33 -10.03 -26.08
N ASP A 133 -8.21 -10.69 -27.23
CA ASP A 133 -8.59 -12.09 -27.40
C ASP A 133 -7.46 -12.99 -26.89
N LEU A 134 -7.59 -13.44 -25.64
CA LEU A 134 -6.55 -14.15 -24.90
C LEU A 134 -6.93 -15.61 -24.63
N ASN A 135 -5.96 -16.49 -24.81
CA ASN A 135 -6.00 -17.90 -24.46
C ASN A 135 -4.61 -18.36 -23.99
N THR A 136 -4.51 -19.61 -23.54
CA THR A 136 -3.27 -20.17 -22.98
C THR A 136 -2.09 -20.15 -23.96
N GLU A 137 -2.34 -20.10 -25.27
CA GLU A 137 -1.32 -20.15 -26.32
C GLU A 137 -0.85 -18.75 -26.78
N ASN A 138 -1.74 -17.75 -26.75
CA ASN A 138 -1.48 -16.45 -27.38
C ASN A 138 -1.31 -15.28 -26.39
N TYR A 139 -1.58 -15.49 -25.10
CA TYR A 139 -1.65 -14.36 -24.15
C TYR A 139 -0.31 -13.62 -24.03
N GLN A 140 0.81 -14.35 -24.09
CA GLN A 140 2.14 -13.75 -23.97
C GLN A 140 2.43 -12.79 -25.13
N GLU A 141 2.21 -13.25 -26.37
CA GLU A 141 2.40 -12.44 -27.58
C GLU A 141 1.49 -11.21 -27.57
N LYS A 142 0.21 -11.39 -27.22
CA LYS A 142 -0.78 -10.30 -27.19
C LYS A 142 -0.45 -9.22 -26.15
N VAL A 143 0.07 -9.62 -24.99
CA VAL A 143 0.55 -8.68 -23.97
C VAL A 143 1.80 -7.94 -24.45
N ASP A 144 2.72 -8.63 -25.11
CA ASP A 144 3.95 -8.02 -25.64
C ASP A 144 3.69 -7.04 -26.79
N GLU A 145 2.59 -7.21 -27.53
CA GLU A 145 2.15 -6.29 -28.58
C GLU A 145 1.61 -4.95 -28.05
N LEU A 146 1.29 -4.83 -26.75
CA LEU A 146 0.75 -3.58 -26.18
C LEU A 146 1.73 -2.41 -26.37
N LYS A 147 1.24 -1.30 -26.95
CA LYS A 147 2.04 -0.10 -27.23
C LYS A 147 1.35 1.13 -26.67
N ALA A 148 2.10 1.91 -25.89
CA ALA A 148 1.69 3.20 -25.38
C ALA A 148 1.56 4.22 -26.52
N SER A 149 0.36 4.78 -26.70
CA SER A 149 0.06 5.80 -27.72
C SER A 149 -1.28 6.48 -27.45
N SER A 150 -1.50 7.66 -28.02
CA SER A 150 -2.78 8.39 -27.97
C SER A 150 -3.12 8.98 -26.59
N MET A 151 -4.34 9.50 -26.44
CA MET A 151 -4.87 10.12 -25.21
C MET A 151 -5.43 9.08 -24.24
N THR A 152 -5.98 9.54 -23.12
CA THR A 152 -6.59 8.72 -22.05
C THR A 152 -8.08 9.05 -21.96
N ASN A 153 -8.96 8.07 -22.19
CA ASN A 153 -10.41 8.25 -22.14
C ASN A 153 -11.05 7.23 -21.19
N PHE A 154 -11.52 7.66 -20.02
CA PHE A 154 -12.12 6.80 -19.01
C PHE A 154 -13.60 6.51 -19.30
N ILE A 155 -14.31 7.40 -19.98
CA ILE A 155 -15.74 7.23 -20.28
C ILE A 155 -15.98 5.97 -21.12
N ILE A 156 -15.19 5.78 -22.18
CA ILE A 156 -15.31 4.60 -23.05
C ILE A 156 -14.96 3.29 -22.31
N VAL A 157 -14.10 3.38 -21.28
CA VAL A 157 -13.74 2.23 -20.45
C VAL A 157 -14.93 1.84 -19.59
N PHE A 158 -15.58 2.81 -18.93
CA PHE A 158 -16.78 2.55 -18.14
C PHE A 158 -17.93 1.97 -18.99
N ASP A 159 -18.14 2.48 -20.20
CA ASP A 159 -19.14 1.93 -21.12
C ASP A 159 -18.83 0.46 -21.50
N LYS A 160 -17.55 0.15 -21.73
CA LYS A 160 -17.12 -1.22 -22.03
C LYS A 160 -17.24 -2.14 -20.82
N LEU A 161 -16.88 -1.65 -19.63
CA LEU A 161 -17.03 -2.38 -18.37
C LEU A 161 -18.51 -2.68 -18.09
N ASP A 162 -19.41 -1.71 -18.27
CA ASP A 162 -20.86 -1.92 -18.12
C ASP A 162 -21.38 -3.03 -19.03
N THR A 163 -20.92 -3.03 -20.29
CA THR A 163 -21.30 -4.06 -21.27
C THR A 163 -20.82 -5.44 -20.84
N LEU A 164 -19.56 -5.55 -20.41
CA LEU A 164 -18.94 -6.80 -19.99
C LEU A 164 -19.56 -7.33 -18.68
N LEU A 165 -19.78 -6.48 -17.69
CA LEU A 165 -20.38 -6.88 -16.42
C LEU A 165 -21.83 -7.34 -16.62
N SER A 166 -22.62 -6.60 -17.40
CA SER A 166 -24.02 -6.98 -17.70
C SER A 166 -24.11 -8.29 -18.48
N GLN A 167 -23.11 -8.62 -19.31
CA GLN A 167 -23.08 -9.88 -20.05
C GLN A 167 -22.91 -11.09 -19.13
N TYR A 168 -22.18 -10.92 -18.02
CA TYR A 168 -21.71 -12.04 -17.19
C TYR A 168 -22.25 -12.04 -15.76
N GLU A 169 -23.10 -11.07 -15.38
CA GLU A 169 -23.63 -10.93 -14.02
C GLU A 169 -24.47 -12.13 -13.53
N HIS A 170 -24.96 -12.99 -14.42
CA HIS A 170 -25.69 -14.21 -14.05
C HIS A 170 -24.86 -15.50 -14.21
N SER A 171 -23.64 -15.39 -14.73
CA SER A 171 -22.77 -16.55 -15.03
C SER A 171 -21.71 -16.81 -13.96
N TYR A 172 -21.39 -15.79 -13.17
CA TYR A 172 -20.36 -15.79 -12.15
C TYR A 172 -20.95 -15.34 -10.83
N ASP A 173 -20.26 -15.62 -9.73
CA ASP A 173 -20.73 -15.33 -8.38
C ASP A 173 -20.20 -13.98 -7.87
N ARG A 174 -19.10 -13.47 -8.46
CA ARG A 174 -18.50 -12.16 -8.18
C ARG A 174 -17.74 -11.61 -9.39
N ALA A 175 -17.55 -10.30 -9.44
CA ALA A 175 -16.66 -9.64 -10.40
C ALA A 175 -15.56 -8.82 -9.72
N ILE A 176 -14.37 -8.85 -10.31
CA ILE A 176 -13.21 -8.09 -9.86
C ILE A 176 -12.72 -7.25 -11.04
N VAL A 177 -12.64 -5.93 -10.85
CA VAL A 177 -12.11 -5.00 -11.85
C VAL A 177 -10.77 -4.46 -11.35
N VAL A 178 -9.72 -4.57 -12.16
CA VAL A 178 -8.41 -3.97 -11.88
C VAL A 178 -8.16 -2.85 -12.88
N PHE A 179 -8.14 -1.61 -12.41
CA PHE A 179 -8.01 -0.41 -13.25
C PHE A 179 -6.61 0.20 -13.15
N MET A 180 -5.84 0.20 -14.24
CA MET A 180 -4.43 0.61 -14.26
C MET A 180 -4.24 1.86 -15.12
N THR A 181 -3.70 2.97 -14.57
CA THR A 181 -3.45 4.23 -15.32
C THR A 181 -2.33 5.07 -14.71
N ASP A 182 -1.60 5.82 -15.53
CA ASP A 182 -0.56 6.76 -15.09
C ASP A 182 -0.97 8.23 -15.06
N GLY A 183 -2.20 8.53 -15.47
CA GLY A 183 -2.61 9.88 -15.81
C GLY A 183 -4.05 10.21 -15.46
N GLN A 184 -4.56 11.23 -16.16
CA GLN A 184 -5.92 11.75 -16.03
C GLN A 184 -6.65 11.52 -17.35
N ASP A 185 -7.98 11.50 -17.32
CA ASP A 185 -8.75 11.59 -18.56
C ASP A 185 -8.36 12.88 -19.30
N THR A 186 -7.82 12.74 -20.50
CA THR A 186 -7.37 13.83 -21.36
C THR A 186 -8.30 14.02 -22.57
N ALA A 187 -9.26 13.11 -22.76
CA ALA A 187 -10.20 13.15 -23.87
C ALA A 187 -11.48 13.92 -23.53
N ASN A 188 -11.82 14.03 -22.24
CA ASN A 188 -13.07 14.59 -21.75
C ASN A 188 -12.83 15.66 -20.67
N ASN A 189 -13.84 16.48 -20.40
CA ASN A 189 -13.76 17.42 -19.28
C ASN A 189 -14.06 16.74 -17.94
N PHE A 190 -13.54 17.32 -16.85
CA PHE A 190 -13.62 16.76 -15.50
C PHE A 190 -15.06 16.51 -15.02
N GLU A 191 -15.99 17.40 -15.36
CA GLU A 191 -17.40 17.30 -14.94
C GLU A 191 -18.10 16.09 -15.58
N MET A 192 -17.83 15.83 -16.87
CA MET A 192 -18.40 14.68 -17.59
C MET A 192 -17.84 13.36 -17.07
N VAL A 193 -16.53 13.31 -16.78
CA VAL A 193 -15.87 12.13 -16.19
C VAL A 193 -16.44 11.83 -14.81
N ASN A 194 -16.58 12.84 -13.94
CA ASN A 194 -17.19 12.65 -12.62
C ASN A 194 -18.64 12.19 -12.73
N LYS A 195 -19.44 12.81 -13.61
CA LYS A 195 -20.83 12.42 -13.82
C LYS A 195 -20.95 10.97 -14.29
N ARG A 196 -20.10 10.55 -15.24
CA ARG A 196 -20.09 9.16 -15.70
C ARG A 196 -19.64 8.20 -14.61
N THR A 197 -18.63 8.57 -13.83
CA THR A 197 -18.12 7.77 -12.71
C THR A 197 -19.20 7.54 -11.66
N VAL A 198 -19.94 8.59 -11.27
CA VAL A 198 -21.08 8.46 -10.35
C VAL A 198 -22.16 7.55 -10.93
N SER A 199 -22.51 7.74 -12.21
CA SER A 199 -23.48 6.87 -12.89
C SER A 199 -23.02 5.41 -12.96
N TRP A 200 -21.71 5.17 -13.12
CA TRP A 200 -21.12 3.84 -13.16
C TRP A 200 -21.14 3.18 -11.77
N LYS A 201 -20.84 3.93 -10.70
CA LYS A 201 -20.99 3.48 -9.31
C LYS A 201 -22.43 3.01 -9.03
N THR A 202 -23.43 3.83 -9.37
CA THR A 202 -24.84 3.45 -9.21
C THR A 202 -25.21 2.21 -10.04
N ARG A 203 -24.59 2.04 -11.22
CA ARG A 203 -24.80 0.86 -12.06
C ARG A 203 -24.21 -0.39 -11.42
N ILE A 204 -23.00 -0.32 -10.86
CA ILE A 204 -22.36 -1.42 -10.13
C ILE A 204 -23.25 -1.89 -8.98
N ASP A 205 -23.77 -0.95 -8.19
CA ASP A 205 -24.66 -1.26 -7.06
C ASP A 205 -25.97 -1.96 -7.50
N SER A 206 -26.37 -1.80 -8.76
CA SER A 206 -27.58 -2.43 -9.31
C SER A 206 -27.36 -3.82 -9.92
N LEU A 207 -26.10 -4.28 -10.02
CA LEU A 207 -25.79 -5.59 -10.58
C LEU A 207 -26.21 -6.71 -9.63
N SER A 208 -26.49 -7.87 -10.21
CA SER A 208 -26.89 -9.05 -9.45
C SER A 208 -25.75 -9.74 -8.68
N ILE A 209 -24.49 -9.35 -8.94
CA ILE A 209 -23.29 -9.89 -8.31
C ILE A 209 -22.46 -8.80 -7.61
N PRO A 210 -21.75 -9.14 -6.51
CA PRO A 210 -20.81 -8.24 -5.88
C PRO A 210 -19.66 -7.91 -6.84
N VAL A 211 -19.35 -6.62 -6.95
CA VAL A 211 -18.19 -6.12 -7.72
C VAL A 211 -17.19 -5.47 -6.79
N THR A 212 -15.91 -5.83 -6.94
CA THR A 212 -14.79 -5.16 -6.25
C THR A 212 -13.90 -4.47 -7.27
N VAL A 213 -13.56 -3.21 -7.04
CA VAL A 213 -12.74 -2.41 -7.96
C VAL A 213 -11.40 -2.08 -7.31
N HIS A 214 -10.31 -2.56 -7.89
CA HIS A 214 -8.95 -2.20 -7.52
C HIS A 214 -8.41 -1.18 -8.51
N SER A 215 -7.53 -0.29 -8.06
CA SER A 215 -6.89 0.69 -8.94
C SER A 215 -5.37 0.72 -8.73
N VAL A 216 -4.64 0.90 -9.82
CA VAL A 216 -3.19 1.02 -9.85
C VAL A 216 -2.83 2.35 -10.50
N GLY A 217 -2.24 3.25 -9.72
CA GLY A 217 -1.72 4.53 -10.18
C GLY A 217 -0.23 4.43 -10.50
N PHE A 218 0.16 4.92 -11.67
CA PHE A 218 1.57 5.13 -12.05
C PHE A 218 1.87 6.63 -12.09
N SER A 219 3.15 6.99 -11.98
CA SER A 219 3.64 8.38 -12.04
C SER A 219 3.13 9.30 -10.92
N LYS A 220 3.76 10.46 -10.71
CA LYS A 220 3.30 11.43 -9.69
C LYS A 220 2.09 12.25 -10.14
N ASP A 221 1.71 12.17 -11.42
CA ASP A 221 0.73 13.05 -12.05
C ASP A 221 -0.68 12.44 -12.17
N HIS A 222 -0.85 11.18 -11.74
CA HIS A 222 -2.16 10.53 -11.67
C HIS A 222 -3.12 11.25 -10.71
N GLN A 223 -4.44 11.09 -10.89
CA GLN A 223 -5.41 11.62 -9.93
C GLN A 223 -5.66 10.63 -8.78
N PHE A 224 -4.86 10.69 -7.72
CA PHE A 224 -5.00 9.82 -6.54
C PHE A 224 -6.42 9.83 -5.97
N LYS A 225 -7.03 11.01 -5.80
CA LYS A 225 -8.39 11.10 -5.26
C LYS A 225 -9.40 10.34 -6.12
N PHE A 226 -9.34 10.51 -7.44
CA PHE A 226 -10.21 9.80 -8.37
C PHE A 226 -10.01 8.28 -8.30
N LEU A 227 -8.76 7.80 -8.34
CA LEU A 227 -8.47 6.36 -8.30
C LEU A 227 -8.84 5.73 -6.97
N LYS A 228 -8.70 6.46 -5.87
CA LYS A 228 -9.16 6.03 -4.56
C LYS A 228 -10.68 5.98 -4.51
N ASP A 229 -11.37 7.04 -4.95
CA ASP A 229 -12.83 7.07 -5.02
C ASP A 229 -13.37 5.93 -5.92
N LEU A 230 -12.61 5.51 -6.94
CA LEU A 230 -12.95 4.37 -7.79
C LEU A 230 -12.89 3.04 -7.02
N THR A 231 -11.97 2.88 -6.07
CA THR A 231 -11.92 1.67 -5.22
C THR A 231 -13.10 1.53 -4.26
N GLU A 232 -13.81 2.62 -4.03
CA GLU A 232 -15.02 2.69 -3.19
C GLU A 232 -16.31 2.51 -4.01
N ALA A 233 -16.19 2.20 -5.31
CA ALA A 233 -17.32 2.09 -6.23
C ALA A 233 -18.16 0.80 -6.09
N GLY A 234 -17.67 -0.21 -5.37
CA GLY A 234 -18.30 -1.52 -5.25
C GLY A 234 -18.73 -1.89 -3.83
N GLU A 235 -19.24 -3.11 -3.64
CA GLU A 235 -19.80 -3.60 -2.37
C GLU A 235 -18.75 -3.78 -1.24
N GLY A 236 -17.46 -3.64 -1.59
CA GLY A 236 -16.33 -3.59 -0.65
C GLY A 236 -15.26 -2.58 -1.08
N THR A 237 -14.47 -2.11 -0.11
CA THR A 237 -13.34 -1.20 -0.38
C THR A 237 -12.22 -1.97 -1.08
N GLY A 238 -12.05 -1.75 -2.38
CA GLY A 238 -10.94 -2.31 -3.14
C GLY A 238 -9.59 -1.68 -2.76
N MET A 239 -8.53 -2.19 -3.37
CA MET A 239 -7.16 -1.74 -3.08
C MET A 239 -6.68 -0.72 -4.09
N PHE A 240 -6.12 0.38 -3.60
CA PHE A 240 -5.32 1.31 -4.40
C PHE A 240 -3.84 0.98 -4.25
N ARG A 241 -3.12 0.82 -5.37
CA ARG A 241 -1.69 0.55 -5.44
C ARG A 241 -0.95 1.63 -6.19
N TYR A 242 0.23 2.00 -5.70
CA TYR A 242 1.10 2.98 -6.35
C TYR A 242 2.36 2.33 -6.90
N CYS A 243 2.66 2.54 -8.17
CA CYS A 243 3.91 2.08 -8.78
C CYS A 243 4.71 3.26 -9.31
N GLU A 244 5.92 3.45 -8.77
CA GLU A 244 6.82 4.49 -9.24
C GLU A 244 7.49 4.00 -10.54
N PRO A 245 7.51 4.80 -11.63
CA PRO A 245 8.10 4.38 -12.90
C PRO A 245 9.60 4.05 -12.80
N SER A 246 10.30 4.58 -11.81
CA SER A 246 11.73 4.31 -11.57
C SER A 246 11.98 2.97 -10.87
N GLU A 247 10.96 2.35 -10.28
CA GLU A 247 11.08 1.01 -9.73
C GLU A 247 11.20 -0.01 -10.89
N GLY A 248 12.01 -1.06 -10.73
CA GLY A 248 12.23 -2.04 -11.80
C GLY A 248 10.93 -2.72 -12.28
N PRO A 249 10.98 -3.45 -13.42
CA PRO A 249 9.81 -4.09 -14.02
C PRO A 249 9.06 -5.04 -13.08
N ASP A 250 9.77 -5.71 -12.17
CA ASP A 250 9.18 -6.67 -11.22
C ASP A 250 8.51 -6.02 -10.00
N SER A 251 8.63 -4.69 -9.83
CA SER A 251 8.07 -4.01 -8.66
C SER A 251 6.55 -4.17 -8.63
N LEU A 252 5.89 -3.89 -9.76
CA LEU A 252 4.44 -3.99 -9.87
C LEU A 252 3.94 -5.41 -9.57
N THR A 253 4.61 -6.43 -10.10
CA THR A 253 4.26 -7.84 -9.85
C THR A 253 4.27 -8.15 -8.37
N LYS A 254 5.32 -7.73 -7.64
CA LYS A 254 5.39 -7.92 -6.17
C LYS A 254 4.31 -7.13 -5.44
N LYS A 255 3.95 -5.95 -5.94
CA LYS A 255 2.90 -5.12 -5.34
C LYS A 255 1.50 -5.69 -5.55
N LEU A 256 1.31 -6.42 -6.64
CA LEU A 256 0.05 -7.02 -7.01
C LEU A 256 -0.05 -8.50 -6.64
N GLN A 257 1.02 -9.13 -6.14
CA GLN A 257 1.02 -10.54 -5.76
C GLN A 257 -0.10 -10.88 -4.76
N GLU A 258 -0.29 -10.07 -3.70
CA GLU A 258 -1.38 -10.27 -2.74
C GLU A 258 -2.77 -10.14 -3.39
N LEU A 259 -2.91 -9.25 -4.38
CA LEU A 259 -4.14 -9.09 -5.16
C LEU A 259 -4.36 -10.32 -6.06
N PHE A 260 -3.30 -10.85 -6.66
CA PHE A 260 -3.36 -12.04 -7.51
C PHE A 260 -3.68 -13.29 -6.68
N ASP A 261 -3.03 -13.46 -5.52
CA ASP A 261 -3.32 -14.52 -4.57
C ASP A 261 -4.79 -14.45 -4.11
N PHE A 262 -5.33 -13.26 -3.82
CA PHE A 262 -6.74 -13.05 -3.48
C PHE A 262 -7.72 -13.47 -4.60
N ILE A 263 -7.35 -13.22 -5.86
CA ILE A 263 -8.14 -13.62 -7.02
C ILE A 263 -8.13 -15.15 -7.18
N VAL A 264 -6.95 -15.77 -7.09
CA VAL A 264 -6.71 -17.19 -7.38
C VAL A 264 -7.18 -18.11 -6.26
N GLN A 265 -7.00 -17.72 -4.99
CA GLN A 265 -7.33 -18.57 -3.83
C GLN A 265 -8.82 -18.56 -3.47
N GLY A 266 -9.67 -17.80 -4.18
CA GLY A 266 -11.10 -17.72 -3.86
C GLY A 266 -11.41 -17.16 -2.46
N SER A 267 -10.40 -16.62 -1.75
CA SER A 267 -10.41 -16.19 -0.35
C SER A 267 -11.16 -14.88 -0.10
N GLY A 268 -12.27 -14.67 -0.83
CA GLY A 268 -13.08 -13.46 -0.79
C GLY A 268 -14.21 -13.48 0.23
N GLN A 269 -14.51 -14.63 0.85
CA GLN A 269 -15.54 -14.66 1.88
C GLN A 269 -14.94 -14.21 3.21
N HIS A 270 -15.31 -12.99 3.61
CA HIS A 270 -15.14 -12.53 4.96
C HIS A 270 -16.43 -12.77 5.75
N VAL A 271 -16.27 -13.27 6.96
CA VAL A 271 -17.33 -13.27 7.94
C VAL A 271 -17.04 -12.21 9.00
N ASP A 272 -18.09 -11.60 9.53
CA ASP A 272 -17.97 -10.64 10.62
C ASP A 272 -17.91 -11.43 11.93
N VAL A 273 -16.74 -11.48 12.55
CA VAL A 273 -16.52 -12.12 13.85
C VAL A 273 -16.70 -11.07 14.93
N HIS A 274 -17.84 -11.12 15.61
CA HIS A 274 -18.19 -10.27 16.74
C HIS A 274 -17.58 -10.85 18.02
N LEU A 275 -16.70 -10.08 18.64
CA LEU A 275 -16.04 -10.42 19.88
C LEU A 275 -16.53 -9.48 20.97
N SER A 276 -16.95 -10.02 22.10
CA SER A 276 -17.24 -9.22 23.30
C SER A 276 -16.58 -9.83 24.52
N ILE A 277 -16.11 -8.96 25.41
CA ILE A 277 -15.44 -9.35 26.64
C ILE A 277 -16.23 -8.80 27.83
N ASN A 278 -16.38 -9.63 28.86
CA ASN A 278 -16.97 -9.19 30.12
C ASN A 278 -15.90 -8.49 31.00
N GLU A 279 -16.34 -7.71 32.00
CA GLU A 279 -15.51 -7.09 33.05
C GLU A 279 -14.67 -5.86 32.63
N ASP A 280 -13.67 -5.47 33.46
CA ASP A 280 -12.79 -4.32 33.28
C ASP A 280 -11.75 -4.50 32.15
N ASN A 281 -11.67 -5.69 31.58
CA ASN A 281 -10.79 -6.00 30.44
C ASN A 281 -11.22 -5.24 29.19
N LYS A 282 -10.26 -4.92 28.32
CA LYS A 282 -10.52 -4.16 27.08
C LYS A 282 -9.93 -4.88 25.89
N ILE A 283 -10.68 -4.93 24.80
CA ILE A 283 -10.16 -5.31 23.49
C ILE A 283 -9.45 -4.10 22.89
N GLU A 284 -8.24 -4.30 22.35
CA GLU A 284 -7.56 -3.29 21.57
C GLU A 284 -8.01 -3.39 20.10
N ASP A 285 -8.84 -2.43 19.68
CA ASP A 285 -9.32 -2.31 18.30
C ASP A 285 -8.82 -0.98 17.72
N ASN A 286 -7.92 -1.05 16.72
CA ASN A 286 -7.36 0.10 16.02
C ASN A 286 -6.83 1.22 16.95
N GLY A 287 -6.31 0.83 18.11
CA GLY A 287 -5.73 1.72 19.12
C GLY A 287 -6.76 2.37 20.05
N LYS A 288 -8.04 1.98 19.96
CA LYS A 288 -9.08 2.26 20.94
C LYS A 288 -9.23 1.06 21.87
N LYS A 289 -9.64 1.34 23.11
CA LYS A 289 -9.92 0.33 24.14
C LYS A 289 -11.42 0.13 24.23
N VAL A 290 -11.93 -0.97 23.70
CA VAL A 290 -13.37 -1.24 23.56
C VAL A 290 -13.78 -2.50 24.31
N GLN A 291 -15.07 -2.68 24.56
CA GLN A 291 -15.62 -3.90 25.19
C GLN A 291 -16.11 -4.92 24.15
N SER A 292 -16.34 -4.48 22.93
CA SER A 292 -16.66 -5.32 21.79
C SER A 292 -15.99 -4.79 20.53
N CYS A 293 -15.66 -5.70 19.61
CA CYS A 293 -15.17 -5.35 18.27
C CYS A 293 -15.72 -6.34 17.25
N VAL A 294 -15.73 -5.92 15.98
CA VAL A 294 -16.07 -6.77 14.85
C VAL A 294 -14.82 -6.95 14.01
N ILE A 295 -14.44 -8.21 13.76
CA ILE A 295 -13.28 -8.55 12.94
C ILE A 295 -13.77 -9.21 11.66
N LYS A 296 -13.49 -8.59 10.52
CA LYS A 296 -13.64 -9.23 9.22
C LYS A 296 -12.57 -10.29 9.07
N ALA A 297 -12.96 -11.56 9.17
CA ALA A 297 -12.03 -12.68 9.15
C ALA A 297 -12.19 -13.46 7.83
N PRO A 298 -11.10 -13.79 7.13
CA PRO A 298 -11.18 -14.62 5.94
C PRO A 298 -11.61 -16.04 6.32
N VAL A 299 -12.45 -16.62 5.46
CA VAL A 299 -12.71 -18.06 5.46
C VAL A 299 -11.66 -18.71 4.58
N THR A 300 -10.94 -19.67 5.16
CA THR A 300 -9.92 -20.49 4.50
C THR A 300 -10.35 -21.96 4.55
N GLN A 301 -9.89 -22.79 3.63
CA GLN A 301 -10.09 -24.24 3.76
C GLN A 301 -8.90 -24.87 4.50
N ASP A 302 -9.19 -25.74 5.47
CA ASP A 302 -8.16 -26.56 6.08
C ASP A 302 -7.70 -27.65 5.10
N LEU A 303 -6.38 -27.75 4.90
CA LEU A 303 -5.78 -28.64 3.91
C LEU A 303 -5.92 -30.13 4.27
N GLU A 304 -6.13 -30.44 5.56
CA GLU A 304 -6.25 -31.82 6.04
C GLU A 304 -7.71 -32.29 6.15
N SER A 305 -8.64 -31.40 6.52
CA SER A 305 -10.05 -31.74 6.77
C SER A 305 -11.04 -31.26 5.70
N ASP A 306 -10.62 -30.39 4.77
CA ASP A 306 -11.50 -29.71 3.79
C ASP A 306 -12.63 -28.90 4.45
N GLU A 307 -12.53 -28.64 5.76
CA GLU A 307 -13.50 -27.84 6.51
C GLU A 307 -13.16 -26.34 6.40
N PRO A 308 -14.16 -25.45 6.26
CA PRO A 308 -13.96 -24.01 6.32
C PRO A 308 -13.48 -23.57 7.71
N VAL A 309 -12.30 -22.97 7.76
CA VAL A 309 -11.69 -22.40 8.96
C VAL A 309 -11.71 -20.87 8.86
N VAL A 310 -12.26 -20.23 9.88
CA VAL A 310 -12.22 -18.78 10.05
C VAL A 310 -11.15 -18.46 11.07
N THR A 311 -10.09 -17.75 10.63
CA THR A 311 -9.01 -17.33 11.52
C THR A 311 -9.13 -15.84 11.82
N ALA A 312 -9.42 -15.51 13.08
CA ALA A 312 -9.45 -14.13 13.57
C ALA A 312 -8.46 -13.97 14.72
N THR A 313 -7.65 -12.91 14.70
CA THR A 313 -6.72 -12.59 15.79
C THR A 313 -7.08 -11.24 16.40
N THR A 314 -7.30 -11.22 17.72
CA THR A 314 -7.52 -10.00 18.49
C THR A 314 -6.61 -9.93 19.71
N TRP A 315 -6.51 -8.74 20.30
CA TRP A 315 -5.66 -8.49 21.46
C TRP A 315 -6.50 -7.98 22.62
N ILE A 316 -6.33 -8.62 23.76
CA ILE A 316 -7.05 -8.30 24.98
C ILE A 316 -6.06 -7.70 25.99
N ILE A 317 -6.38 -6.51 26.47
CA ILE A 317 -5.71 -5.89 27.60
C ILE A 317 -6.31 -6.50 28.86
N ASN A 318 -5.59 -7.47 29.42
CA ASN A 318 -5.95 -8.11 30.67
C ASN A 318 -5.49 -7.23 31.85
N GLN A 319 -6.44 -6.75 32.66
CA GLN A 319 -6.12 -5.97 33.86
C GLN A 319 -5.72 -6.85 35.05
N ALA A 320 -6.09 -8.14 35.03
CA ALA A 320 -5.80 -9.14 36.05
C ALA A 320 -5.03 -10.33 35.44
N PRO A 321 -3.69 -10.27 35.35
CA PRO A 321 -2.87 -11.24 34.60
C PRO A 321 -2.96 -12.69 35.09
N SER A 322 -3.58 -12.93 36.24
CA SER A 322 -3.79 -14.25 36.87
C SER A 322 -5.00 -15.03 36.36
N PHE A 323 -5.88 -14.45 35.53
CA PHE A 323 -7.07 -15.14 34.99
C PHE A 323 -7.21 -14.96 33.48
N CYS A 324 -7.76 -15.97 32.79
CA CYS A 324 -8.06 -15.90 31.37
C CYS A 324 -9.40 -15.18 31.16
N PRO A 325 -9.45 -14.05 30.42
CA PRO A 325 -10.68 -13.32 30.25
C PRO A 325 -11.74 -14.16 29.53
N THR A 326 -13.00 -14.06 29.97
CA THR A 326 -14.12 -14.73 29.29
C THR A 326 -14.51 -13.93 28.06
N VAL A 327 -14.38 -14.53 26.87
CA VAL A 327 -14.72 -13.93 25.58
C VAL A 327 -15.97 -14.61 25.02
N LYS A 328 -16.93 -13.83 24.55
CA LYS A 328 -18.06 -14.32 23.76
C LYS A 328 -17.79 -14.05 22.30
N VAL A 329 -18.06 -15.04 21.45
CA VAL A 329 -17.84 -14.99 20.00
C VAL A 329 -19.17 -15.23 19.30
N HIS A 330 -19.50 -14.38 18.33
CA HIS A 330 -20.60 -14.61 17.38
C HIS A 330 -20.08 -14.35 15.98
N ILE A 331 -20.52 -15.14 15.00
CA ILE A 331 -20.16 -14.91 13.60
C ILE A 331 -21.43 -14.46 12.87
N THR A 332 -21.38 -13.36 12.14
CA THR A 332 -22.46 -12.99 11.20
C THR A 332 -22.00 -13.18 9.76
N HIS A 333 -22.89 -13.75 8.95
CA HIS A 333 -22.69 -13.94 7.53
C HIS A 333 -23.93 -13.50 6.77
N LYS A 334 -23.72 -12.75 5.68
CA LYS A 334 -24.81 -12.26 4.84
C LYS A 334 -25.01 -13.21 3.68
N LEU A 335 -26.17 -13.85 3.63
CA LEU A 335 -26.54 -14.79 2.57
C LEU A 335 -27.57 -14.12 1.65
N LYS A 336 -27.39 -14.28 0.34
CA LYS A 336 -28.37 -13.83 -0.63
C LYS A 336 -29.38 -14.96 -0.86
N VAL A 337 -30.55 -14.83 -0.26
CA VAL A 337 -31.67 -15.76 -0.45
C VAL A 337 -32.72 -15.05 -1.31
N ASN A 338 -33.02 -15.59 -2.50
CA ASN A 338 -34.04 -15.04 -3.41
C ASN A 338 -33.92 -13.53 -3.69
N SER A 339 -32.70 -13.07 -3.97
CA SER A 339 -32.39 -11.66 -4.28
C SER A 339 -32.48 -10.67 -3.11
N THR A 340 -32.76 -11.15 -1.90
CA THR A 340 -32.67 -10.39 -0.65
C THR A 340 -31.46 -10.83 0.16
N LEU A 341 -30.70 -9.87 0.69
CA LEU A 341 -29.58 -10.11 1.60
C LEU A 341 -30.14 -10.32 3.00
N GLU A 342 -30.04 -11.53 3.52
CA GLU A 342 -30.39 -11.89 4.89
C GLU A 342 -29.12 -12.09 5.72
N GLU A 343 -29.10 -11.52 6.94
CA GLU A 343 -27.97 -11.66 7.86
C GLU A 343 -28.24 -12.81 8.82
N VAL A 344 -27.40 -13.85 8.76
CA VAL A 344 -27.47 -15.02 9.63
C VAL A 344 -26.40 -14.90 10.70
N THR A 345 -26.81 -15.05 11.97
CA THR A 345 -25.90 -15.01 13.13
C THR A 345 -25.71 -16.41 13.69
N PHE A 346 -24.45 -16.82 13.85
CA PHE A 346 -24.04 -18.10 14.42
C PHE A 346 -23.50 -17.87 15.85
N PRO A 347 -24.16 -18.42 16.88
CA PRO A 347 -23.56 -18.49 18.21
C PRO A 347 -22.36 -19.42 18.19
N CYS A 348 -21.21 -18.95 18.69
CA CYS A 348 -19.99 -19.75 18.75
C CYS A 348 -19.66 -20.07 20.20
N ASP A 349 -19.68 -21.36 20.55
CA ASP A 349 -19.24 -21.81 21.87
C ASP A 349 -17.70 -21.85 21.93
N VAL A 350 -17.14 -21.28 23.00
CA VAL A 350 -15.69 -21.35 23.24
C VAL A 350 -15.36 -22.71 23.83
N CYS A 351 -15.02 -23.67 22.96
CA CYS A 351 -14.79 -25.06 23.36
C CYS A 351 -13.53 -25.26 24.21
N ASN A 352 -12.51 -24.42 24.04
CA ASN A 352 -11.24 -24.55 24.76
C ASN A 352 -10.60 -23.17 25.00
N SER A 353 -10.15 -22.92 26.22
CA SER A 353 -9.36 -21.73 26.57
C SER A 353 -8.07 -22.17 27.24
N SER A 354 -6.93 -21.70 26.73
CA SER A 354 -5.62 -22.02 27.27
C SER A 354 -4.83 -20.75 27.54
N MET A 355 -4.14 -20.73 28.68
CA MET A 355 -3.23 -19.66 29.06
C MET A 355 -1.80 -20.21 29.00
N MET A 356 -0.98 -19.67 28.11
CA MET A 356 0.42 -20.06 27.99
C MET A 356 1.31 -19.00 28.64
N ILE A 357 1.97 -19.37 29.75
CA ILE A 357 3.01 -18.54 30.35
C ILE A 357 4.30 -18.78 29.55
N LEU A 358 4.73 -17.77 28.79
CA LEU A 358 5.95 -17.83 28.00
C LEU A 358 7.16 -17.85 28.95
N THR A 359 7.76 -19.02 29.16
CA THR A 359 8.94 -19.19 30.02
C THR A 359 10.23 -19.24 29.19
N SER A 360 10.17 -19.92 28.03
CA SER A 360 11.28 -20.07 27.08
C SER A 360 11.70 -18.75 26.42
N VAL A 361 13.00 -18.62 26.14
CA VAL A 361 13.56 -17.48 25.41
C VAL A 361 13.02 -17.44 23.97
N LYS A 362 12.83 -18.61 23.35
CA LYS A 362 12.28 -18.74 22.00
C LYS A 362 10.89 -18.09 21.90
N ASP A 363 9.97 -18.49 22.77
CA ASP A 363 8.58 -18.07 22.66
C ASP A 363 8.43 -16.58 23.03
N LYS A 364 9.25 -16.09 23.98
CA LYS A 364 9.36 -14.66 24.29
C LYS A 364 9.84 -13.83 23.09
N CYS A 365 10.80 -14.35 22.32
CA CYS A 365 11.29 -13.67 21.11
C CYS A 365 10.21 -13.61 20.03
N LEU A 366 9.58 -14.74 19.70
CA LEU A 366 8.52 -14.81 18.69
C LEU A 366 7.34 -13.90 19.07
N TRP A 367 6.91 -13.94 20.33
CA TRP A 367 5.88 -13.06 20.84
C TRP A 367 6.24 -11.57 20.74
N SER A 368 7.49 -11.22 21.06
CA SER A 368 7.97 -9.84 20.95
C SER A 368 7.95 -9.33 19.50
N ILE A 369 8.31 -10.19 18.55
CA ILE A 369 8.27 -9.90 17.11
C ILE A 369 6.83 -9.67 16.65
N GLN A 370 5.88 -10.54 17.05
CA GLN A 370 4.46 -10.40 16.73
C GLN A 370 3.87 -9.08 17.26
N ILE A 371 4.17 -8.73 18.52
CA ILE A 371 3.75 -7.46 19.11
C ILE A 371 4.31 -6.27 18.32
N LEU A 372 5.58 -6.34 17.92
CA LEU A 372 6.25 -5.26 17.18
C LEU A 372 5.73 -5.13 15.75
N SER A 373 5.41 -6.24 15.08
CA SER A 373 4.77 -6.20 13.77
C SER A 373 3.44 -5.45 13.84
N ARG A 374 2.55 -5.86 14.75
CA ARG A 374 1.25 -5.19 14.94
C ARG A 374 1.40 -3.73 15.31
N SER A 375 2.29 -3.43 16.25
CA SER A 375 2.50 -2.04 16.68
C SER A 375 2.98 -1.19 15.50
N THR A 376 3.82 -1.75 14.63
CA THR A 376 4.29 -1.11 13.39
C THR A 376 3.12 -0.88 12.42
N ASP A 377 2.26 -1.87 12.22
CA ASP A 377 1.09 -1.76 11.32
C ASP A 377 0.07 -0.70 11.80
N MET A 378 -0.21 -0.66 13.10
CA MET A 378 -1.07 0.37 13.69
C MET A 378 -0.50 1.78 13.53
N VAL A 379 0.82 1.92 13.63
CA VAL A 379 1.51 3.20 13.45
C VAL A 379 1.46 3.60 11.98
N ALA A 380 1.57 2.66 11.05
CA ALA A 380 1.38 2.91 9.62
C ALA A 380 -0.04 3.39 9.30
N THR A 381 -1.07 2.80 9.91
CA THR A 381 -2.46 3.25 9.74
C THR A 381 -2.65 4.69 10.20
N LYS A 382 -2.18 5.03 11.41
CA LYS A 382 -2.25 6.41 11.92
C LYS A 382 -1.43 7.39 11.10
N LEU A 383 -0.29 6.96 10.56
CA LEU A 383 0.54 7.80 9.70
C LEU A 383 -0.18 8.15 8.41
N SER A 384 -0.84 7.17 7.79
CA SER A 384 -1.69 7.42 6.63
C SER A 384 -2.79 8.42 6.94
N GLU A 385 -3.48 8.29 8.08
CA GLU A 385 -4.54 9.23 8.49
C GLU A 385 -4.00 10.67 8.62
N ILE A 386 -2.85 10.85 9.27
CA ILE A 386 -2.20 12.16 9.47
C ILE A 386 -1.70 12.76 8.16
N ILE A 387 -1.16 11.94 7.24
CA ILE A 387 -0.73 12.44 5.93
C ILE A 387 -1.95 12.87 5.10
N THR A 388 -3.11 12.21 5.27
CA THR A 388 -4.35 12.56 4.55
C THR A 388 -5.16 13.70 5.16
N GLY A 389 -5.01 13.99 6.45
CA GLY A 389 -5.69 15.08 7.13
C GLY A 389 -4.69 15.91 7.91
N GLU A 390 -4.52 17.19 7.53
CA GLU A 390 -3.51 18.16 8.02
C GLU A 390 -3.14 18.04 9.52
N GLY A 391 -2.30 17.07 9.87
CA GLY A 391 -2.00 16.71 11.25
C GLY A 391 -0.51 16.74 11.56
N ASP A 392 -0.17 16.79 12.85
CA ASP A 392 1.22 16.76 13.31
C ASP A 392 1.77 15.32 13.41
N ALA A 393 2.79 15.00 12.61
CA ALA A 393 3.45 13.70 12.58
C ALA A 393 4.39 13.43 13.76
N SER A 394 4.67 14.42 14.62
CA SER A 394 5.66 14.33 15.72
C SER A 394 5.36 13.21 16.74
N VAL A 395 4.07 12.94 17.00
CA VAL A 395 3.63 11.89 17.92
C VAL A 395 3.91 10.49 17.33
N ILE A 396 3.74 10.34 16.02
CA ILE A 396 4.00 9.10 15.31
C ILE A 396 5.50 8.81 15.25
N GLU A 397 6.32 9.84 15.02
CA GLU A 397 7.77 9.74 15.00
C GLU A 397 8.35 9.22 16.34
N LYS A 398 7.88 9.78 17.47
CA LYS A 398 8.26 9.30 18.81
C LYS A 398 7.88 7.84 19.02
N ARG A 399 6.74 7.41 18.46
CA ARG A 399 6.25 6.03 18.58
C ARG A 399 7.05 5.08 17.69
N LEU A 400 7.42 5.47 16.47
CA LEU A 400 8.32 4.72 15.59
C LEU A 400 9.69 4.52 16.21
N THR A 401 10.26 5.56 16.81
CA THR A 401 11.56 5.50 17.49
C THR A 401 11.55 4.47 18.63
N LYS A 402 10.48 4.45 19.44
CA LYS A 402 10.30 3.43 20.49
C LYS A 402 10.16 2.00 19.92
N LEU A 403 9.48 1.84 18.78
CA LEU A 403 9.36 0.53 18.14
C LEU A 403 10.70 0.04 17.59
N GLN A 404 11.50 0.93 17.02
CA GLN A 404 12.84 0.64 16.55
C GLN A 404 13.79 0.23 17.68
N GLU A 405 13.74 0.94 18.82
CA GLU A 405 14.50 0.57 20.02
C GLU A 405 14.09 -0.78 20.60
N ARG A 406 12.80 -1.13 20.55
CA ARG A 406 12.33 -2.44 21.01
C ARG A 406 12.74 -3.56 20.05
N LEU A 407 12.72 -3.31 18.74
CA LEU A 407 13.17 -4.26 17.73
C LEU A 407 14.66 -4.60 17.87
N SER A 408 15.51 -3.61 18.17
CA SER A 408 16.95 -3.82 18.35
C SER A 408 17.32 -4.61 19.63
N ARG A 409 16.40 -4.70 20.60
CA ARG A 409 16.61 -5.43 21.87
C ARG A 409 16.20 -6.90 21.80
N ILE A 410 15.66 -7.39 20.68
CA ILE A 410 15.27 -8.80 20.55
C ILE A 410 16.53 -9.68 20.47
N PRO A 411 16.71 -10.64 21.39
CA PRO A 411 17.89 -11.49 21.39
C PRO A 411 17.85 -12.53 20.26
N LEU A 412 18.86 -12.50 19.39
CA LEU A 412 19.05 -13.44 18.27
C LEU A 412 19.80 -14.74 18.66
N TYR A 413 20.33 -14.76 19.88
CA TYR A 413 21.16 -15.84 20.41
C TYR A 413 20.62 -16.28 21.76
N GLY A 414 20.41 -17.59 21.92
CA GLY A 414 19.90 -18.21 23.14
C GLY A 414 19.99 -19.74 23.05
N LYS A 415 19.96 -20.42 24.20
CA LYS A 415 20.06 -21.89 24.30
C LYS A 415 19.03 -22.63 23.44
N ASP A 416 17.86 -22.02 23.22
CA ASP A 416 16.72 -22.61 22.51
C ASP A 416 16.53 -22.07 21.07
N ILE A 417 17.48 -21.28 20.56
CA ILE A 417 17.41 -20.68 19.22
C ILE A 417 18.37 -21.41 18.27
N ASN A 418 17.82 -22.37 17.52
CA ASN A 418 18.56 -23.08 16.48
C ASN A 418 18.78 -22.20 15.23
N LYS A 419 19.61 -22.69 14.28
CA LYS A 419 19.97 -21.95 13.07
C LYS A 419 18.76 -21.58 12.20
N SER A 420 17.85 -22.54 11.96
CA SER A 420 16.64 -22.34 11.15
C SER A 420 15.74 -21.24 11.73
N LEU A 421 15.47 -21.31 13.04
CA LEU A 421 14.65 -20.34 13.74
C LEU A 421 15.32 -18.96 13.79
N ARG A 422 16.65 -18.90 13.88
CA ARG A 422 17.39 -17.63 13.80
C ARG A 422 17.21 -16.96 12.44
N GLU A 423 17.27 -17.73 11.35
CA GLU A 423 17.05 -17.23 10.00
C GLU A 423 15.62 -16.70 9.82
N GLU A 424 14.63 -17.40 10.38
CA GLU A 424 13.23 -16.99 10.40
C GLU A 424 12.99 -15.70 11.21
N ILE A 425 13.52 -15.64 12.45
CA ILE A 425 13.47 -14.44 13.30
C ILE A 425 14.13 -13.25 12.58
N HIS A 426 15.29 -13.48 11.96
CA HIS A 426 16.01 -12.43 11.24
C HIS A 426 15.20 -11.91 10.04
N ARG A 427 14.51 -12.80 9.31
CA ARG A 427 13.61 -12.42 8.22
C ARG A 427 12.47 -11.52 8.73
N MET A 428 11.74 -11.96 9.76
CA MET A 428 10.64 -11.18 10.35
C MET A 428 11.10 -9.82 10.90
N MET A 429 12.26 -9.79 11.57
CA MET A 429 12.84 -8.52 12.05
C MET A 429 13.23 -7.60 10.90
N SER A 430 13.75 -8.14 9.81
CA SER A 430 14.07 -7.36 8.61
C SER A 430 12.81 -6.74 7.98
N ASP A 431 11.71 -7.48 7.95
CA ASP A 431 10.43 -7.01 7.40
C ASP A 431 9.84 -5.87 8.23
N ILE A 432 9.75 -6.05 9.56
CA ILE A 432 9.29 -4.99 10.48
C ILE A 432 10.16 -3.74 10.36
N GLN A 433 11.49 -3.92 10.32
CA GLN A 433 12.40 -2.80 10.17
C GLN A 433 12.29 -2.13 8.80
N GLY A 434 11.97 -2.86 7.74
CA GLY A 434 11.69 -2.32 6.42
C GLY A 434 10.49 -1.38 6.45
N LYS A 435 9.39 -1.80 7.07
CA LYS A 435 8.19 -0.98 7.28
C LYS A 435 8.49 0.29 8.09
N ILE A 436 9.24 0.16 9.19
CA ILE A 436 9.66 1.32 10.02
C ILE A 436 10.44 2.35 9.19
N ASN A 437 11.38 1.93 8.34
CA ASN A 437 12.17 2.88 7.54
C ASN A 437 11.29 3.61 6.51
N LYS A 438 10.43 2.88 5.78
CA LYS A 438 9.50 3.49 4.83
C LYS A 438 8.64 4.57 5.48
N MET A 439 8.15 4.32 6.71
CA MET A 439 7.40 5.31 7.48
C MET A 439 8.24 6.54 7.85
N PHE A 440 9.51 6.37 8.25
CA PHE A 440 10.41 7.51 8.50
C PHE A 440 10.66 8.34 7.23
N THR A 441 10.89 7.69 6.09
CA THR A 441 11.07 8.38 4.80
C THR A 441 9.83 9.22 4.45
N LEU A 442 8.63 8.68 4.63
CA LEU A 442 7.40 9.41 4.34
C LEU A 442 7.11 10.53 5.34
N ILE A 443 7.47 10.37 6.62
CA ILE A 443 7.44 11.48 7.59
C ILE A 443 8.39 12.60 7.16
N ALA A 444 9.61 12.25 6.72
CA ALA A 444 10.58 13.23 6.24
C ALA A 444 10.08 13.98 4.99
N GLU A 445 9.50 13.25 4.03
CA GLU A 445 8.86 13.86 2.84
C GLU A 445 7.67 14.75 3.20
N PHE A 446 6.75 14.28 4.04
CA PHE A 446 5.62 15.07 4.53
C PHE A 446 6.06 16.34 5.23
N ALA A 447 7.12 16.25 6.04
CA ALA A 447 7.60 17.38 6.82
C ALA A 447 8.41 18.41 6.02
N ARG A 448 8.88 18.04 4.81
CA ARG A 448 9.54 18.94 3.84
C ARG A 448 8.58 19.95 3.19
N LYS A 449 7.26 19.90 3.47
CA LYS A 449 6.25 20.85 2.96
C LYS A 449 6.24 21.01 1.43
N GLU A 450 6.77 20.06 0.67
CA GLU A 450 6.29 19.89 -0.70
C GLU A 450 4.79 19.64 -0.58
N THR A 451 3.97 20.48 -1.22
CA THR A 451 2.52 20.29 -1.39
C THR A 451 2.25 18.80 -1.47
N PRO A 452 1.35 18.19 -0.67
CA PRO A 452 1.24 16.74 -0.54
C PRO A 452 1.14 16.14 -1.93
N SER A 453 2.29 15.69 -2.44
CA SER A 453 2.36 15.28 -3.84
C SER A 453 1.46 14.07 -3.91
N VAL A 454 0.71 13.95 -4.98
CA VAL A 454 -0.16 12.79 -5.21
C VAL A 454 0.62 11.49 -4.94
N GLY A 455 1.91 11.44 -5.30
CA GLY A 455 2.82 10.34 -4.98
C GLY A 455 3.12 10.11 -3.49
N LEU A 456 3.14 11.15 -2.64
CA LEU A 456 3.28 11.01 -1.18
C LEU A 456 2.01 10.41 -0.55
N LEU A 457 0.83 10.90 -0.93
CA LEU A 457 -0.46 10.38 -0.48
C LEU A 457 -0.66 8.93 -0.94
N ALA A 458 -0.29 8.63 -2.18
CA ALA A 458 -0.35 7.31 -2.77
C ALA A 458 0.57 6.30 -2.06
N ARG A 459 1.81 6.67 -1.75
CA ARG A 459 2.76 5.83 -1.00
C ARG A 459 2.34 5.62 0.46
N ALA A 460 1.76 6.63 1.10
CA ALA A 460 1.21 6.51 2.45
C ALA A 460 0.05 5.49 2.51
N HIS A 461 -0.81 5.48 1.49
CA HIS A 461 -1.91 4.53 1.37
C HIS A 461 -1.44 3.11 1.02
N ASP A 462 -0.45 2.98 0.13
CA ASP A 462 0.11 1.69 -0.28
C ASP A 462 0.84 0.96 0.86
N MET A 463 1.54 1.71 1.72
CA MET A 463 2.22 1.19 2.92
C MET A 463 1.30 0.47 3.91
N ARG A 464 -0.01 0.75 3.89
CA ARG A 464 -1.00 0.08 4.73
C ARG A 464 -1.07 -1.43 4.43
N TYR A 465 -0.54 -1.88 3.28
CA TYR A 465 -0.67 -3.25 2.81
C TYR A 465 0.54 -3.78 2.01
N GLN A 466 1.79 -3.55 2.45
CA GLN A 466 2.96 -4.22 1.83
C GLN A 466 4.26 -4.23 2.67
N ALA A 467 4.92 -5.39 2.71
CA ALA A 467 6.34 -5.58 3.07
C ALA A 467 7.08 -6.01 1.80
N GLN A 468 8.15 -5.37 1.33
CA GLN A 468 9.56 -5.62 1.70
C GLN A 468 10.47 -4.64 0.92
N PHE A 469 11.76 -4.54 1.30
CA PHE A 469 12.96 -4.55 0.41
C PHE A 469 14.27 -4.36 1.20
N SER A 470 15.37 -4.80 0.58
CA SER A 470 16.68 -5.11 1.15
C SER A 470 17.72 -3.99 0.99
N LYS A 471 18.72 -4.01 1.91
CA LYS A 471 19.85 -3.07 2.13
C LYS A 471 19.50 -1.79 2.90
N SER A 472 19.52 -1.94 4.21
CA SER A 472 18.77 -1.08 5.12
C SER A 472 19.64 -0.29 6.12
N ARG A 473 20.91 -0.62 6.38
CA ARG A 473 21.68 0.08 7.44
C ARG A 473 22.08 1.52 7.12
N ARG A 474 22.54 1.81 5.89
CA ARG A 474 23.05 3.13 5.48
C ARG A 474 21.93 4.09 5.08
N HIS A 475 20.88 3.56 4.45
CA HIS A 475 19.62 4.27 4.25
C HIS A 475 19.00 4.70 5.59
N ARG A 476 18.99 3.82 6.61
CA ARG A 476 18.57 4.14 7.99
C ARG A 476 19.36 5.29 8.64
N LEU A 477 20.67 5.38 8.38
CA LEU A 477 21.51 6.46 8.92
C LEU A 477 21.14 7.81 8.25
N MET A 478 20.89 7.76 6.94
CA MET A 478 20.46 8.91 6.15
C MET A 478 19.07 9.41 6.55
N ASP A 479 18.08 8.52 6.63
CA ASP A 479 16.72 8.88 7.08
C ASP A 479 16.75 9.53 8.47
N ARG A 480 17.53 8.96 9.41
CA ARG A 480 17.71 9.53 10.75
C ARG A 480 18.35 10.92 10.75
N ARG A 481 19.32 11.16 9.87
CA ARG A 481 19.96 12.49 9.72
C ARG A 481 18.98 13.48 9.12
N ALA A 482 18.25 13.08 8.08
CA ALA A 482 17.25 13.91 7.44
C ALA A 482 16.17 14.37 8.42
N THR A 483 15.67 13.44 9.25
CA THR A 483 14.70 13.75 10.30
C THR A 483 15.30 14.65 11.40
N LYS A 484 16.52 14.36 11.88
CA LYS A 484 17.19 15.19 12.90
C LYS A 484 17.42 16.63 12.42
N ASN A 485 17.80 16.82 11.17
CA ASN A 485 18.19 18.11 10.63
C ASN A 485 17.01 18.93 10.10
N LEU A 486 15.81 18.34 10.05
CA LEU A 486 14.60 19.00 9.56
C LEU A 486 14.26 20.29 10.35
N SER A 487 14.33 20.24 11.68
CA SER A 487 14.08 21.42 12.52
C SER A 487 15.12 22.51 12.25
N SER A 488 16.39 22.12 12.10
CA SER A 488 17.48 23.04 11.76
C SER A 488 17.33 23.63 10.36
N ALA A 489 16.80 22.87 9.39
CA ALA A 489 16.53 23.36 8.04
C ALA A 489 15.37 24.37 8.03
N LYS A 490 14.31 24.15 8.83
CA LYS A 490 13.22 25.13 9.01
C LYS A 490 13.73 26.41 9.66
N THR A 491 14.50 26.31 10.73
CA THR A 491 15.14 27.48 11.37
C THR A 491 16.08 28.20 10.41
N ALA A 492 16.88 27.48 9.63
CA ALA A 492 17.75 28.09 8.62
C ALA A 492 16.96 28.88 7.57
N GLN A 493 15.82 28.35 7.09
CA GLN A 493 14.96 29.06 6.14
C GLN A 493 14.31 30.31 6.75
N GLU A 494 13.86 30.23 8.00
CA GLU A 494 13.32 31.37 8.75
C GLU A 494 14.38 32.46 8.96
N GLU A 495 15.60 32.06 9.36
CA GLU A 495 16.76 32.97 9.50
C GLU A 495 17.11 33.64 8.16
N LEU A 496 17.03 32.89 7.05
CA LEU A 496 17.31 33.41 5.71
C LEU A 496 16.26 34.42 5.24
N THR A 497 14.99 34.14 5.52
CA THR A 497 13.87 35.02 5.16
C THR A 497 13.86 36.29 6.02
N GLY A 498 14.31 36.20 7.27
CA GLY A 498 14.45 37.33 8.19
C GLY A 498 15.76 38.10 8.07
N LEU A 499 16.71 37.64 7.24
CA LEU A 499 18.03 38.26 7.11
C LEU A 499 17.92 39.57 6.34
N GLN A 500 18.04 40.70 7.04
CA GLN A 500 18.18 42.01 6.39
C GLN A 500 19.59 42.18 5.84
N ILE A 501 19.67 42.34 4.52
CA ILE A 501 20.90 42.65 3.80
C ILE A 501 21.02 44.17 3.73
N ASP A 502 22.17 44.69 4.14
CA ASP A 502 22.46 46.12 3.97
C ASP A 502 22.76 46.37 2.49
N VAL A 503 21.77 46.95 1.80
CA VAL A 503 21.84 47.23 0.36
C VAL A 503 22.97 48.21 0.04
N GLU A 504 23.31 49.11 0.96
CA GLU A 504 24.37 50.09 0.74
C GLU A 504 25.75 49.42 0.80
N ASP A 505 25.95 48.48 1.72
CA ASP A 505 27.16 47.64 1.76
C ASP A 505 27.34 46.82 0.48
N VAL A 506 26.25 46.28 -0.08
CA VAL A 506 26.31 45.50 -1.33
C VAL A 506 26.61 46.40 -2.52
N LYS A 507 26.03 47.60 -2.59
CA LYS A 507 26.35 48.57 -3.65
C LYS A 507 27.81 49.00 -3.63
N ASN A 508 28.40 49.10 -2.44
CA ASN A 508 29.79 49.47 -2.21
C ASN A 508 30.81 48.36 -2.53
N ILE A 509 30.38 47.16 -2.94
CA ILE A 509 31.30 46.11 -3.41
C ILE A 509 32.08 46.62 -4.64
N PRO A 510 33.43 46.58 -4.65
CA PRO A 510 34.25 47.04 -5.77
C PRO A 510 33.93 46.30 -7.07
N GLN A 511 34.05 46.99 -8.20
CA GLN A 511 33.76 46.40 -9.52
C GLN A 511 34.73 45.27 -9.88
N GLU A 512 35.99 45.35 -9.45
CA GLU A 512 36.97 44.27 -9.59
C GLU A 512 36.51 42.99 -8.88
N THR A 513 35.94 43.11 -7.67
CA THR A 513 35.35 42.00 -6.93
C THR A 513 34.14 41.41 -7.66
N CYS A 514 33.30 42.25 -8.27
CA CYS A 514 32.17 41.79 -9.08
C CYS A 514 32.61 41.03 -10.33
N HIS A 515 33.69 41.49 -10.99
CA HIS A 515 34.26 40.82 -12.16
C HIS A 515 34.96 39.52 -11.79
N PHE A 516 35.56 39.42 -10.60
CA PHE A 516 36.23 38.20 -10.17
C PHE A 516 35.21 37.14 -9.68
N PHE A 517 34.25 37.55 -8.86
CA PHE A 517 33.20 36.68 -8.33
C PHE A 517 31.91 36.83 -9.16
N PHE A 518 31.96 36.28 -10.37
CA PHE A 518 30.79 36.15 -11.25
C PHE A 518 30.50 34.68 -11.52
N CYS A 519 29.23 34.31 -11.61
CA CYS A 519 28.85 32.95 -11.97
C CYS A 519 29.05 32.74 -13.47
N ALA A 520 29.91 31.79 -13.84
CA ALA A 520 30.16 31.45 -15.24
C ALA A 520 28.94 30.87 -15.98
N LEU A 521 27.95 30.33 -15.25
CA LEU A 521 26.74 29.73 -15.84
C LEU A 521 25.61 30.75 -16.01
N SER A 522 25.20 31.42 -14.92
CA SER A 522 24.10 32.40 -14.97
C SER A 522 24.55 33.79 -15.42
N GLN A 523 25.86 34.07 -15.44
CA GLN A 523 26.45 35.39 -15.69
C GLN A 523 26.12 36.44 -14.60
N ASN A 524 25.53 36.01 -13.47
CA ASN A 524 25.25 36.88 -12.33
C ASN A 524 26.53 37.20 -11.55
N SER A 525 26.73 38.47 -11.23
CA SER A 525 27.79 38.92 -10.33
C SER A 525 27.41 38.69 -8.86
N ILE A 526 28.38 38.83 -7.95
CA ILE A 526 28.10 38.77 -6.50
C ILE A 526 27.03 39.78 -6.04
N LYS A 527 26.90 40.94 -6.72
CA LYS A 527 25.83 41.91 -6.39
C LYS A 527 24.47 41.36 -6.72
N ASP A 528 24.32 40.78 -7.92
CA ASP A 528 23.07 40.23 -8.42
C ASP A 528 22.65 39.00 -7.57
N VAL A 529 23.61 38.19 -7.13
CA VAL A 529 23.34 37.05 -6.20
C VAL A 529 22.90 37.51 -4.81
N LEU A 530 23.36 38.68 -4.36
CA LEU A 530 22.98 39.20 -3.05
C LEU A 530 21.65 39.98 -3.06
N ILE A 531 21.32 40.66 -4.16
CA ILE A 531 20.16 41.57 -4.26
C ILE A 531 19.01 40.96 -5.05
N ASP A 532 19.28 40.40 -6.23
CA ASP A 532 18.27 40.12 -7.26
C ASP A 532 17.95 38.62 -7.42
N SER A 533 18.73 37.75 -6.79
CA SER A 533 18.56 36.29 -6.84
C SER A 533 17.77 35.76 -5.66
N ASP A 534 17.45 34.45 -5.69
CA ASP A 534 16.75 33.79 -4.61
C ASP A 534 17.45 34.04 -3.26
N PRO A 535 16.69 34.20 -2.15
CA PRO A 535 17.27 34.49 -0.84
C PRO A 535 18.40 33.52 -0.49
N ASP A 536 18.27 32.25 -0.85
CA ASP A 536 19.19 31.15 -0.57
C ASP A 536 20.29 30.91 -1.62
N ASP A 537 20.43 31.79 -2.61
CA ASP A 537 21.53 31.73 -3.59
C ASP A 537 22.84 32.27 -2.99
N LEU A 538 23.95 31.70 -3.46
CA LEU A 538 25.30 31.91 -2.97
C LEU A 538 26.31 31.72 -4.11
N ILE A 539 27.38 32.52 -4.10
CA ILE A 539 28.56 32.24 -4.93
C ILE A 539 29.49 31.21 -4.27
N GLY A 540 29.97 30.28 -5.09
CA GLY A 540 30.92 29.25 -4.71
C GLY A 540 31.76 28.78 -5.89
N PHE A 541 32.43 27.65 -5.70
CA PHE A 541 33.30 27.04 -6.70
C PHE A 541 32.93 25.57 -6.92
N GLY A 542 33.15 25.12 -8.16
CA GLY A 542 32.91 23.74 -8.54
C GLY A 542 33.97 22.78 -8.01
N LEU A 543 33.58 21.53 -7.82
CA LEU A 543 34.45 20.44 -7.42
C LEU A 543 34.13 19.21 -8.28
N THR A 544 35.15 18.39 -8.50
CA THR A 544 34.94 17.00 -8.91
C THR A 544 35.23 16.09 -7.73
N VAL A 545 34.22 15.38 -7.25
CA VAL A 545 34.36 14.43 -6.15
C VAL A 545 33.88 13.04 -6.55
N LYS A 546 34.45 12.02 -5.91
CA LYS A 546 33.93 10.64 -5.92
C LYS A 546 33.45 10.27 -4.54
N ARG A 547 32.30 9.59 -4.51
CA ARG A 547 31.67 9.17 -3.26
C ARG A 547 31.60 7.65 -3.18
N SER A 548 31.99 7.11 -2.03
CA SER A 548 31.70 5.72 -1.68
C SER A 548 30.62 5.68 -0.60
N GLU A 549 29.89 4.59 -0.49
CA GLU A 549 28.90 4.43 0.58
C GLU A 549 29.47 4.56 2.00
N VAL A 550 30.79 4.39 2.18
CA VAL A 550 31.47 4.49 3.48
C VAL A 550 31.51 5.95 3.98
N ILE A 551 31.39 6.94 3.09
CA ILE A 551 31.36 8.38 3.42
C ILE A 551 30.20 8.72 4.35
N LEU A 552 29.12 7.94 4.31
CA LEU A 552 28.00 8.10 5.23
C LEU A 552 28.42 7.89 6.68
N ASP A 553 29.34 6.97 6.95
CA ASP A 553 29.87 6.70 8.29
C ASP A 553 31.11 7.57 8.60
N GLU A 554 31.95 7.80 7.59
CA GLU A 554 33.23 8.52 7.69
C GLU A 554 33.41 9.52 6.52
N PRO A 555 32.92 10.77 6.65
CA PRO A 555 32.89 11.76 5.57
C PRO A 555 34.26 12.14 4.99
N SER A 556 35.32 12.03 5.80
CA SER A 556 36.71 12.30 5.41
C SER A 556 37.24 11.35 4.33
N LEU A 557 36.52 10.28 4.00
CA LEU A 557 36.86 9.37 2.90
C LEU A 557 36.32 9.84 1.54
N ILE A 558 35.77 11.05 1.45
CA ILE A 558 35.40 11.65 0.17
C ILE A 558 36.66 11.91 -0.66
N TRP A 559 36.63 11.48 -1.93
CA TRP A 559 37.78 11.64 -2.80
C TRP A 559 37.59 12.86 -3.68
N ILE A 560 38.32 13.92 -3.38
CA ILE A 560 38.35 15.15 -4.19
C ILE A 560 39.33 14.90 -5.34
N HIS A 561 38.80 14.80 -6.56
CA HIS A 561 39.57 14.57 -7.79
C HIS A 561 40.18 15.87 -8.30
N ASN A 562 39.38 16.94 -8.33
CA ASN A 562 39.82 18.23 -8.80
C ASN A 562 39.01 19.36 -8.14
N ILE A 563 39.64 20.52 -8.00
CA ILE A 563 39.01 21.76 -7.56
C ILE A 563 38.94 22.69 -8.77
N SER A 564 37.73 23.09 -9.16
CA SER A 564 37.52 23.96 -10.30
C SER A 564 37.85 25.41 -9.94
N GLY A 565 38.55 26.10 -10.85
CA GLY A 565 38.72 27.56 -10.78
C GLY A 565 37.49 28.33 -11.27
N THR A 566 36.45 27.64 -11.75
CA THR A 566 35.22 28.24 -12.23
C THR A 566 34.29 28.56 -11.06
N VAL A 567 33.93 29.84 -10.97
CA VAL A 567 32.96 30.34 -9.98
C VAL A 567 31.54 30.08 -10.49
N VAL A 568 30.71 29.51 -9.63
CA VAL A 568 29.32 29.13 -9.97
C VAL A 568 28.40 29.49 -8.80
N SER A 569 27.20 30.01 -9.09
CA SER A 569 26.18 30.24 -8.07
C SER A 569 25.49 28.92 -7.71
N LYS A 570 24.96 28.84 -6.49
CA LYS A 570 24.25 27.65 -6.00
C LYS A 570 23.04 27.34 -6.89
N THR A 571 22.23 28.34 -7.22
CA THR A 571 21.05 28.15 -8.08
C THR A 571 21.45 27.61 -9.45
N ALA A 572 22.43 28.22 -10.12
CA ALA A 572 22.88 27.76 -11.43
C ALA A 572 23.48 26.34 -11.41
N MET A 573 24.15 25.96 -10.31
CA MET A 573 24.63 24.60 -10.11
C MET A 573 23.48 23.60 -9.93
N MET A 574 22.46 23.96 -9.17
CA MET A 574 21.28 23.12 -8.96
C MET A 574 20.45 22.96 -10.24
N ASP A 575 20.28 24.02 -11.02
CA ASP A 575 19.61 23.96 -12.32
C ASP A 575 20.35 23.03 -13.30
N ALA A 576 21.68 23.15 -13.34
CA ALA A 576 22.52 22.26 -14.16
C ALA A 576 22.41 20.80 -13.71
N LEU A 577 22.35 20.56 -12.40
CA LEU A 577 22.13 19.23 -11.82
C LEU A 577 20.76 18.68 -12.19
N GLU A 578 19.70 19.46 -12.01
CA GLU A 578 18.33 19.04 -12.32
C GLU A 578 18.18 18.69 -13.81
N PHE A 579 18.71 19.54 -14.69
CA PHE A 579 18.73 19.27 -16.12
C PHE A 579 19.46 17.96 -16.43
N LYS A 580 20.67 17.77 -15.87
CA LYS A 580 21.48 16.57 -16.11
C LYS A 580 20.80 15.31 -15.59
N LEU A 581 20.12 15.40 -14.44
CA LEU A 581 19.33 14.32 -13.87
C LEU A 581 18.16 13.90 -14.77
N LYS A 582 17.46 14.87 -15.37
CA LYS A 582 16.34 14.62 -16.29
C LYS A 582 16.79 13.96 -17.59
N VAL A 583 17.96 14.34 -18.11
CA VAL A 583 18.44 13.87 -19.42
C VAL A 583 19.21 12.55 -19.33
N ASP A 584 20.16 12.44 -18.39
CA ASP A 584 21.15 11.34 -18.36
C ASP A 584 21.00 10.42 -17.12
N GLY A 585 20.12 10.78 -16.18
CA GLY A 585 19.88 10.01 -14.95
C GLY A 585 20.90 10.24 -13.82
N GLN A 586 20.60 9.69 -12.64
CA GLN A 586 21.31 9.97 -11.37
C GLN A 586 22.81 9.64 -11.37
N LEU A 587 23.19 8.47 -11.89
CA LEU A 587 24.59 8.03 -11.88
C LEU A 587 25.48 8.92 -12.78
N GLN A 588 24.97 9.35 -13.94
CA GLN A 588 25.74 10.20 -14.85
C GLN A 588 25.82 11.65 -14.37
N ALA A 589 24.82 12.14 -13.65
CA ALA A 589 24.78 13.52 -13.15
C ALA A 589 25.74 13.77 -11.97
N HIS A 590 25.72 12.91 -10.94
CA HIS A 590 26.49 13.13 -9.71
C HIS A 590 27.33 11.92 -9.25
N GLY A 591 27.33 10.80 -9.99
CA GLY A 591 28.15 9.60 -9.72
C GLY A 591 27.56 8.61 -8.70
N GLY A 592 26.53 9.01 -7.97
CA GLY A 592 25.97 8.22 -6.86
C GLY A 592 27.01 7.88 -5.78
N PHE A 593 26.91 6.67 -5.23
CA PHE A 593 27.87 6.08 -4.27
C PHE A 593 28.68 4.92 -4.85
N ASN A 594 28.55 4.69 -6.15
CA ASN A 594 29.42 3.82 -6.91
C ASN A 594 30.65 4.67 -7.27
N PHE A 595 31.85 4.11 -7.27
CA PHE A 595 33.13 4.84 -7.47
C PHE A 595 33.29 5.49 -8.88
N ASP A 596 32.20 5.65 -9.61
CA ASP A 596 32.11 6.25 -10.94
C ASP A 596 32.06 7.78 -10.86
N LEU A 597 32.65 8.42 -11.88
CA LEU A 597 32.73 9.88 -11.95
C LEU A 597 31.53 10.43 -12.72
N GLY A 598 30.50 10.87 -12.02
CA GLY A 598 29.42 11.65 -12.64
C GLY A 598 29.88 13.07 -12.96
N VAL A 599 29.30 13.69 -13.99
CA VAL A 599 29.59 15.06 -14.43
C VAL A 599 28.28 15.81 -14.55
N THR A 600 28.05 16.76 -13.65
CA THR A 600 26.86 17.61 -13.66
C THR A 600 26.97 18.66 -14.76
N THR A 601 28.09 19.37 -14.77
CA THR A 601 28.40 20.41 -15.73
C THR A 601 29.91 20.49 -15.93
N VAL A 602 30.35 21.37 -16.83
CA VAL A 602 31.76 21.64 -17.07
C VAL A 602 32.07 23.11 -16.82
N GLY A 603 33.23 23.38 -16.22
CA GLY A 603 33.71 24.74 -15.99
C GLY A 603 34.25 25.40 -17.26
N LEU A 604 34.71 26.65 -17.12
CA LEU A 604 35.24 27.46 -18.23
C LEU A 604 36.45 26.82 -18.91
N SER A 605 37.27 26.06 -18.18
CA SER A 605 38.41 25.32 -18.72
C SER A 605 38.05 23.88 -19.10
N ARG A 606 36.75 23.57 -19.20
CA ARG A 606 36.18 22.23 -19.43
C ARG A 606 36.50 21.22 -18.33
N GLU A 607 36.80 21.70 -17.13
CA GLU A 607 36.95 20.84 -15.96
C GLU A 607 35.57 20.26 -15.56
N PRO A 608 35.49 18.97 -15.21
CA PRO A 608 34.22 18.35 -14.81
C PRO A 608 33.81 18.86 -13.42
N ILE A 609 32.53 19.18 -13.24
CA ILE A 609 31.98 19.64 -11.96
C ILE A 609 30.79 18.73 -11.60
N ASN A 610 30.79 18.19 -10.39
CA ASN A 610 29.70 17.34 -9.86
C ASN A 610 29.38 17.59 -8.37
N ALA A 611 30.03 18.60 -7.80
CA ALA A 611 29.89 19.06 -6.44
C ALA A 611 30.23 20.54 -6.37
N TRP A 612 29.83 21.19 -5.28
CA TRP A 612 29.95 22.63 -5.12
C TRP A 612 30.13 22.99 -3.64
N LEU A 613 30.93 24.02 -3.36
CA LEU A 613 31.10 24.60 -2.03
C LEU A 613 31.07 26.13 -2.10
N PRO A 614 30.49 26.81 -1.09
CA PRO A 614 30.42 28.26 -1.04
C PRO A 614 31.80 28.87 -0.76
N LEU A 615 32.01 30.08 -1.28
CA LEU A 615 33.19 30.89 -0.98
C LEU A 615 32.91 31.86 0.16
N TYR A 616 33.98 32.33 0.81
CA TYR A 616 33.92 33.57 1.56
C TYR A 616 34.28 34.72 0.62
N VAL A 617 33.34 35.61 0.31
CA VAL A 617 33.59 36.80 -0.52
C VAL A 617 33.67 38.06 0.32
N ASN A 618 32.65 38.31 1.14
CA ASN A 618 32.60 39.43 2.08
C ASN A 618 31.70 39.10 3.28
N GLN A 619 31.60 40.02 4.24
CA GLN A 619 30.84 39.81 5.47
C GLN A 619 29.34 39.58 5.21
N THR A 620 28.77 40.25 4.22
CA THR A 620 27.33 40.16 3.87
C THR A 620 27.00 38.81 3.26
N HIS A 621 27.80 38.36 2.28
CA HIS A 621 27.70 37.03 1.69
C HIS A 621 27.93 35.93 2.74
N TRP A 622 28.90 36.12 3.63
CA TRP A 622 29.21 35.15 4.68
C TRP A 622 28.05 34.93 5.67
N LYS A 623 27.22 35.94 5.94
CA LYS A 623 26.01 35.77 6.77
C LYS A 623 25.08 34.70 6.16
N LYS A 624 24.85 34.74 4.84
CA LYS A 624 24.06 33.72 4.14
C LYS A 624 24.78 32.36 4.13
N VAL A 625 26.08 32.35 3.85
CA VAL A 625 26.87 31.11 3.81
C VAL A 625 26.81 30.36 5.15
N LYS A 626 26.93 31.05 6.29
CA LYS A 626 26.85 30.43 7.61
C LYS A 626 25.55 29.66 7.85
N ILE A 627 24.43 30.22 7.40
CA ILE A 627 23.10 29.61 7.55
C ILE A 627 23.01 28.34 6.68
N LEU A 628 23.51 28.41 5.44
CA LEU A 628 23.40 27.33 4.45
C LEU A 628 24.53 26.30 4.49
N LEU A 629 25.58 26.51 5.29
CA LEU A 629 26.76 25.66 5.29
C LEU A 629 26.44 24.21 5.62
N LYS A 630 25.58 23.97 6.62
CA LYS A 630 25.18 22.61 7.02
C LYS A 630 24.43 21.88 5.89
N PRO A 631 23.37 22.45 5.29
CA PRO A 631 22.73 21.87 4.11
C PRO A 631 23.70 21.56 2.97
N VAL A 632 24.62 22.48 2.67
CA VAL A 632 25.57 22.29 1.57
C VAL A 632 26.53 21.13 1.84
N LEU A 633 27.06 21.00 3.06
CA LEU A 633 27.92 19.88 3.44
C LEU A 633 27.18 18.55 3.45
N GLY A 634 25.90 18.55 3.86
CA GLY A 634 25.01 17.40 3.75
C GLY A 634 24.91 16.93 2.30
N PHE A 635 24.60 17.84 1.38
CA PHE A 635 24.50 17.54 -0.04
C PHE A 635 25.84 17.07 -0.64
N LEU A 636 26.95 17.74 -0.30
CA LEU A 636 28.29 17.38 -0.77
C LEU A 636 28.63 15.92 -0.46
N CYS A 637 28.37 15.47 0.77
CA CYS A 637 28.78 14.14 1.22
C CYS A 637 27.74 13.06 0.92
N THR A 638 26.46 13.42 0.90
CA THR A 638 25.36 12.44 0.94
C THR A 638 24.34 12.58 -0.18
N LEU A 639 24.47 13.60 -1.02
CA LEU A 639 23.53 13.95 -2.10
C LEU A 639 22.13 14.34 -1.59
N ASP A 640 21.97 14.53 -0.28
CA ASP A 640 20.77 15.05 0.37
C ASP A 640 21.17 16.24 1.27
N PRO A 641 20.61 17.44 1.06
CA PRO A 641 20.87 18.60 1.92
C PRO A 641 20.54 18.35 3.40
N LEU A 642 19.61 17.45 3.71
CA LEU A 642 19.24 17.09 5.08
C LEU A 642 20.15 15.99 5.66
N GLY A 643 21.05 15.40 4.86
CA GLY A 643 21.99 14.35 5.28
C GLY A 643 23.14 14.83 6.16
N TYR A 644 23.06 16.05 6.70
CA TYR A 644 24.14 16.67 7.45
C TYR A 644 24.54 15.88 8.72
N ASP A 645 25.84 15.77 8.97
CA ASP A 645 26.43 15.27 10.22
C ASP A 645 27.57 16.19 10.64
N TYR A 646 27.82 16.36 11.94
CA TYR A 646 28.85 17.28 12.40
C TYR A 646 30.24 16.91 11.87
N LYS A 647 30.50 15.61 11.65
CA LYS A 647 31.75 15.12 11.06
C LYS A 647 32.01 15.62 9.63
N GLN A 648 30.98 16.06 8.92
CA GLN A 648 31.13 16.53 7.54
C GLN A 648 31.79 17.91 7.46
N ILE A 649 31.88 18.66 8.57
CA ILE A 649 32.68 19.89 8.64
C ILE A 649 34.14 19.59 8.27
N ASP A 650 34.66 18.42 8.65
CA ASP A 650 36.06 18.06 8.42
C ASP A 650 36.43 18.00 6.93
N VAL A 651 35.44 17.76 6.07
CA VAL A 651 35.62 17.76 4.61
C VAL A 651 36.07 19.13 4.10
N MET A 652 35.68 20.22 4.75
CA MET A 652 36.14 21.56 4.35
C MET A 652 37.66 21.71 4.46
N PHE A 653 38.28 21.10 5.48
CA PHE A 653 39.73 21.13 5.63
C PHE A 653 40.42 20.36 4.51
N MET A 654 39.84 19.24 4.06
CA MET A 654 40.38 18.48 2.92
C MET A 654 40.37 19.28 1.61
N THR A 655 39.39 20.16 1.42
CA THR A 655 39.31 21.01 0.22
C THR A 655 40.26 22.21 0.30
N LEU A 656 40.63 22.65 1.50
CA LEU A 656 41.47 23.83 1.73
C LEU A 656 42.97 23.50 1.86
N GLY A 657 43.32 22.23 2.08
CA GLY A 657 44.71 21.75 2.24
C GLY A 657 45.00 21.26 3.65
#